data_AF-A0A970G5G0-F1
#
_entry.id   AF-A0A970G5G0-F1
#
_cell.length_a   1.000
_cell.length_b   1.000
_cell.length_c   1.000
_cell.angle_alpha   90.00
_cell.angle_beta   90.00
_cell.angle_gamma   90.00
#
_symmetry.space_group_name_H-M   'P 1'
#
loop_
_entity.id
_entity.type
_entity.pdbx_description
1 polymer ?
#
loop_
_entity_poly.entity_id
_entity_poly.type
_entity_poly.pdbx_seq_one_letter_code
_entity_poly.pdbx_strand_id
1 'polypeptide(L)'
;MEGNDVKVLQCLLNQAPATMVNKALRVDGVFGQQTRQAVKQFQHYFGLRANGAVTQETYYRLGHRINSYAHNEPIFSSRLIGNGTRGPDVAVLQNRLAAFRHSRLNRPANGRFDYMTEQALRHFQSHFPELKVDGIAGPEDYDRIICWCPLGGRTLKKGRHGLDTYLLQLLLYQLHYYDRTPHGFFDHRTEKAVLQFQADAGLTTDGVVGCNTYLALGTSLPVPNHCYYYRATYQDNVTRIAQLFNKKKEDIIKINHLIGPEYGVEPGQLLLIPPPLTFHLTKKGDTLESIAHQYAIPAADIIQANSWFPSGTLAPNDMVVLPRHRQDYRGSIVYLKKMNHQSKLEQLNLAEFSSDTLIESGIKSPAQFFMSPDQSKAAILEHKPAELKVYDFVSNITRSYRLSAPAKHLSWSPDSRRLIIDGNLVISAAGAQPQFSLEEAEGQWLADSQTLIYIQGKYSLRKVHSATGRDQEVLSLPGEDIIAFYVNAAHHQLVFFTQPPQYRNTLTYFYNLITGELKEFSHNDYAAVWSDNGMLLLLARDYYGEFYPWFCQELCLYEPAASLQKLESVRAKSIKTFPGGVSPDHQFYLFCLSVPSTFFSIPEQAGDLFVKRIGSQTVTQITLNQAISDPVWIDR
;
A
#
# COMPACT_ATOMS: atom_id res chain seq x y z
N MET A 1 -24.57 34.78 1.82
CA MET A 1 -24.11 34.19 0.55
C MET A 1 -24.08 32.71 0.77
N GLU A 2 -24.75 31.96 -0.11
CA GLU A 2 -24.89 30.52 0.01
C GLU A 2 -24.69 29.89 -1.37
N GLY A 3 -24.07 28.72 -1.43
CA GLY A 3 -23.77 28.05 -2.70
C GLY A 3 -22.77 26.90 -2.59
N ASN A 4 -22.62 26.17 -3.69
CA ASN A 4 -21.64 25.08 -3.77
C ASN A 4 -20.19 25.60 -3.79
N ASP A 5 -19.95 26.78 -4.34
CA ASP A 5 -18.67 27.49 -4.27
C ASP A 5 -18.24 27.72 -2.80
N VAL A 6 -19.19 28.04 -1.92
CA VAL A 6 -18.94 28.15 -0.48
C VAL A 6 -18.64 26.78 0.14
N LYS A 7 -19.32 25.70 -0.27
CA LYS A 7 -18.99 24.34 0.19
C LYS A 7 -17.57 23.94 -0.20
N VAL A 8 -17.18 24.21 -1.44
CA VAL A 8 -15.82 23.95 -1.94
C VAL A 8 -14.80 24.75 -1.14
N LEU A 9 -15.06 26.03 -0.86
CA LEU A 9 -14.20 26.83 0.01
C LEU A 9 -14.10 26.26 1.42
N GLN A 10 -15.22 25.92 2.06
CA GLN A 10 -15.25 25.34 3.42
C GLN A 10 -14.47 24.01 3.45
N CYS A 11 -14.65 23.17 2.42
CA CYS A 11 -13.91 21.93 2.21
C CYS A 11 -12.39 22.17 2.11
N LEU A 12 -11.94 23.12 1.29
CA LEU A 12 -10.52 23.45 1.15
C LEU A 12 -9.93 24.01 2.45
N LEU A 13 -10.64 24.90 3.14
CA LEU A 13 -10.18 25.46 4.41
C LEU A 13 -10.06 24.39 5.52
N ASN A 14 -10.92 23.36 5.50
CA ASN A 14 -10.82 22.22 6.43
C ASN A 14 -9.59 21.32 6.18
N GLN A 15 -9.02 21.36 4.98
CA GLN A 15 -7.78 20.65 4.67
C GLN A 15 -6.55 21.37 5.21
N ALA A 16 -6.64 22.67 5.49
CA ALA A 16 -5.56 23.41 6.11
C ALA A 16 -5.31 22.94 7.56
N PRO A 17 -4.06 22.91 8.04
CA PRO A 17 -3.76 22.59 9.42
C PRO A 17 -4.27 23.67 10.37
N ALA A 18 -4.35 23.34 11.66
CA ALA A 18 -4.81 24.24 12.70
C ALA A 18 -4.07 25.60 12.70
N THR A 19 -2.77 25.60 12.40
CA THR A 19 -1.95 26.83 12.29
C THR A 19 -2.44 27.82 11.23
N MET A 20 -3.14 27.36 10.19
CA MET A 20 -3.71 28.21 9.14
C MET A 20 -5.19 28.52 9.40
N VAL A 21 -5.95 27.52 9.83
CA VAL A 21 -7.38 27.62 10.15
C VAL A 21 -7.65 26.83 11.41
N ASN A 22 -7.95 27.52 12.51
CA ASN A 22 -7.90 26.90 13.84
C ASN A 22 -9.14 26.09 14.23
N LYS A 23 -10.21 26.15 13.44
CA LYS A 23 -11.48 25.50 13.72
C LYS A 23 -12.04 24.90 12.44
N ALA A 24 -12.36 23.60 12.50
CA ALA A 24 -13.06 22.92 11.42
C ALA A 24 -14.44 23.57 11.17
N LEU A 25 -14.75 23.78 9.91
CA LEU A 25 -16.00 24.34 9.42
C LEU A 25 -16.99 23.23 9.11
N ARG A 26 -18.26 23.49 9.40
CA ARG A 26 -19.35 22.73 8.77
C ARG A 26 -19.35 23.05 7.27
N VAL A 27 -19.42 22.02 6.43
CA VAL A 27 -19.54 22.18 4.98
C VAL A 27 -21.02 22.26 4.60
N ASP A 28 -21.66 23.37 4.94
CA ASP A 28 -23.09 23.63 4.73
C ASP A 28 -23.37 24.54 3.52
N GLY A 29 -22.34 25.17 2.95
CA GLY A 29 -22.48 26.10 1.85
C GLY A 29 -22.93 27.49 2.29
N VAL A 30 -22.96 27.80 3.59
CA VAL A 30 -23.34 29.12 4.11
C VAL A 30 -22.09 29.92 4.47
N PHE A 31 -21.90 31.08 3.83
CA PHE A 31 -20.79 31.99 4.15
C PHE A 31 -21.11 32.81 5.40
N GLY A 32 -21.12 32.14 6.55
CA GLY A 32 -21.42 32.71 7.85
C GLY A 32 -20.20 33.34 8.54
N GLN A 33 -20.38 33.69 9.82
CA GLN A 33 -19.32 34.27 10.65
C GLN A 33 -18.10 33.33 10.74
N GLN A 34 -18.31 32.03 10.93
CA GLN A 34 -17.22 31.06 11.07
C GLN A 34 -16.38 30.94 9.79
N THR A 35 -17.03 30.80 8.62
CA THR A 35 -16.34 30.77 7.32
C THR A 35 -15.58 32.06 7.06
N ARG A 36 -16.19 33.23 7.33
CA ARG A 36 -15.51 34.52 7.20
C ARG A 36 -14.26 34.61 8.09
N GLN A 37 -14.32 34.12 9.33
CA GLN A 37 -13.17 34.12 10.23
C GLN A 37 -12.06 33.16 9.75
N ALA A 38 -12.42 31.97 9.29
CA ALA A 38 -11.45 31.03 8.70
C ALA A 38 -10.75 31.64 7.48
N VAL A 39 -11.48 32.34 6.60
CA VAL A 39 -10.87 33.07 5.48
C VAL A 39 -9.91 34.16 5.98
N LYS A 40 -10.26 34.92 7.02
CA LYS A 40 -9.34 35.92 7.61
C LYS A 40 -8.08 35.29 8.17
N GLN A 41 -8.19 34.16 8.87
CA GLN A 41 -7.03 33.43 9.43
C GLN A 41 -6.11 32.96 8.31
N PHE A 42 -6.67 32.29 7.30
CA PHE A 42 -5.93 31.82 6.14
C PHE A 42 -5.23 32.97 5.38
N GLN A 43 -5.96 34.08 5.17
CA GLN A 43 -5.41 35.28 4.56
C GLN A 43 -4.26 35.87 5.37
N HIS A 44 -4.45 36.02 6.68
CA HIS A 44 -3.43 36.55 7.58
C HIS A 44 -2.17 35.67 7.56
N TYR A 45 -2.34 34.35 7.63
CA TYR A 45 -1.24 33.38 7.60
C TYR A 45 -0.36 33.53 6.36
N PHE A 46 -0.97 33.70 5.18
CA PHE A 46 -0.25 33.87 3.92
C PHE A 46 0.06 35.33 3.55
N GLY A 47 -0.08 36.28 4.50
CA GLY A 47 0.25 37.69 4.28
C GLY A 47 -0.66 38.42 3.28
N LEU A 48 -1.88 37.92 3.07
CA LEU A 48 -2.91 38.58 2.27
C LEU A 48 -3.65 39.64 3.10
N ARG A 49 -4.42 40.51 2.43
CA ARG A 49 -5.36 41.42 3.12
C ARG A 49 -6.46 40.60 3.81
N ALA A 50 -6.35 40.43 5.13
CA ALA A 50 -7.25 39.64 5.97
C ALA A 50 -8.62 40.29 6.25
N ASN A 51 -9.37 40.64 5.20
CA ASN A 51 -10.71 41.23 5.32
C ASN A 51 -11.84 40.18 5.34
N GLY A 52 -11.53 38.91 5.08
CA GLY A 52 -12.51 37.82 5.04
C GLY A 52 -13.34 37.82 3.76
N ALA A 53 -12.94 38.56 2.72
CA ALA A 53 -13.50 38.47 1.37
C ALA A 53 -12.57 37.61 0.51
N VAL A 54 -13.13 36.63 -0.21
CA VAL A 54 -12.35 35.72 -1.04
C VAL A 54 -12.05 36.36 -2.39
N THR A 55 -10.81 36.83 -2.58
CA THR A 55 -10.34 37.45 -3.82
C THR A 55 -9.58 36.46 -4.71
N GLN A 56 -9.17 36.87 -5.91
CA GLN A 56 -8.30 36.06 -6.77
C GLN A 56 -6.97 35.68 -6.09
N GLU A 57 -6.41 36.54 -5.25
CA GLU A 57 -5.19 36.25 -4.48
C GLU A 57 -5.46 35.15 -3.44
N THR A 58 -6.66 35.16 -2.85
CA THR A 58 -7.10 34.13 -1.89
C THR A 58 -7.25 32.79 -2.59
N TYR A 59 -7.96 32.74 -3.73
CA TYR A 59 -8.06 31.53 -4.57
C TYR A 59 -6.70 31.03 -5.04
N TYR A 60 -5.80 31.95 -5.39
CA TYR A 60 -4.46 31.60 -5.80
C TYR A 60 -3.65 30.95 -4.67
N ARG A 61 -3.81 31.40 -3.43
CA ARG A 61 -3.23 30.73 -2.24
C ARG A 61 -3.92 29.42 -1.89
N LEU A 62 -5.19 29.23 -2.26
CA LEU A 62 -5.86 27.93 -2.18
C LEU A 62 -5.41 26.95 -3.29
N GLY A 63 -4.62 27.41 -4.27
CA GLY A 63 -4.09 26.59 -5.37
C GLY A 63 -4.88 26.68 -6.68
N HIS A 64 -5.76 27.67 -6.81
CA HIS A 64 -6.62 27.85 -7.99
C HIS A 64 -6.22 29.10 -8.78
N ARG A 65 -5.96 28.93 -10.08
CA ARG A 65 -5.67 30.04 -10.99
C ARG A 65 -6.98 30.59 -11.54
N ILE A 66 -7.29 31.85 -11.21
CA ILE A 66 -8.43 32.58 -11.76
C ILE A 66 -7.99 33.96 -12.26
N ASN A 67 -8.76 34.58 -13.15
CA ASN A 67 -8.56 35.94 -13.66
C ASN A 67 -7.11 36.19 -14.13
N SER A 68 -6.41 37.18 -13.57
CA SER A 68 -5.04 37.53 -13.97
C SER A 68 -4.05 36.39 -13.79
N TYR A 69 -4.29 35.47 -12.84
CA TYR A 69 -3.47 34.27 -12.64
C TYR A 69 -3.76 33.14 -13.64
N ALA A 70 -4.89 33.23 -14.35
CA ALA A 70 -5.21 32.38 -15.49
C ALA A 70 -4.82 33.03 -16.83
N HIS A 71 -4.17 34.20 -16.82
CA HIS A 71 -3.70 34.90 -18.03
C HIS A 71 -4.78 35.11 -19.11
N ASN A 72 -6.04 35.33 -18.69
CA ASN A 72 -7.22 35.44 -19.57
C ASN A 72 -7.50 34.18 -20.42
N GLU A 73 -6.93 33.04 -20.04
CA GLU A 73 -7.24 31.73 -20.60
C GLU A 73 -8.48 31.14 -19.91
N PRO A 74 -9.13 30.11 -20.49
CA PRO A 74 -10.24 29.43 -19.82
C PRO A 74 -9.85 29.00 -18.41
N ILE A 75 -10.64 29.45 -17.43
CA ILE A 75 -10.45 29.11 -16.02
C ILE A 75 -10.92 27.67 -15.81
N PHE A 76 -10.16 26.87 -15.06
CA PHE A 76 -10.62 25.54 -14.65
C PHE A 76 -11.94 25.68 -13.89
N SER A 77 -12.98 24.95 -14.31
CA SER A 77 -14.39 25.06 -13.89
C SER A 77 -15.27 26.13 -14.56
N SER A 78 -14.78 26.84 -15.59
CA SER A 78 -15.58 27.86 -16.30
C SER A 78 -16.48 27.34 -17.42
N ARG A 79 -16.32 26.07 -17.83
CA ARG A 79 -17.04 25.43 -18.94
C ARG A 79 -17.02 23.92 -18.79
N LEU A 80 -17.81 23.20 -19.59
CA LEU A 80 -17.68 21.75 -19.70
C LEU A 80 -16.38 21.37 -20.42
N ILE A 81 -15.68 20.34 -19.91
CA ILE A 81 -14.49 19.76 -20.54
C ILE A 81 -14.79 18.30 -20.88
N GLY A 82 -14.67 17.94 -22.15
CA GLY A 82 -14.85 16.56 -22.64
C GLY A 82 -14.07 16.31 -23.93
N ASN A 83 -14.36 15.21 -24.62
CA ASN A 83 -13.63 14.80 -25.83
C ASN A 83 -13.44 15.95 -26.84
N GLY A 84 -12.21 16.12 -27.33
CA GLY A 84 -11.83 17.16 -28.28
C GLY A 84 -11.53 18.52 -27.65
N THR A 85 -11.87 18.73 -26.38
CA THR A 85 -11.57 19.96 -25.66
C THR A 85 -10.06 20.16 -25.51
N ARG A 86 -9.59 21.39 -25.70
CA ARG A 86 -8.18 21.76 -25.53
C ARG A 86 -8.05 23.02 -24.70
N GLY A 87 -6.94 23.14 -24.00
CA GLY A 87 -6.57 24.35 -23.29
C GLY A 87 -5.82 24.13 -21.98
N PRO A 88 -5.40 25.23 -21.34
CA PRO A 88 -4.73 25.21 -20.03
C PRO A 88 -5.61 24.67 -18.90
N ASP A 89 -6.92 24.85 -18.97
CA ASP A 89 -7.91 24.25 -18.06
C ASP A 89 -7.93 22.72 -18.16
N VAL A 90 -7.79 22.18 -19.38
CA VAL A 90 -7.61 20.74 -19.59
C VAL A 90 -6.30 20.25 -18.98
N ALA A 91 -5.21 21.02 -19.13
CA ALA A 91 -3.95 20.67 -18.49
C ALA A 91 -4.06 20.70 -16.95
N VAL A 92 -4.84 21.62 -16.38
CA VAL A 92 -5.16 21.62 -14.94
C VAL A 92 -5.95 20.38 -14.56
N LEU A 93 -6.98 20.02 -15.31
CA LEU A 93 -7.73 18.78 -15.07
C LEU A 93 -6.79 17.57 -15.05
N GLN A 94 -5.94 17.44 -16.06
CA GLN A 94 -4.96 16.35 -16.17
C GLN A 94 -3.98 16.36 -15.00
N ASN A 95 -3.42 17.51 -14.60
CA ASN A 95 -2.50 17.58 -13.47
C ASN A 95 -3.19 17.24 -12.14
N ARG A 96 -4.44 17.67 -11.93
CA ARG A 96 -5.24 17.32 -10.74
C ARG A 96 -5.50 15.82 -10.69
N LEU A 97 -5.97 15.25 -11.80
CA LEU A 97 -6.18 13.81 -11.90
C LEU A 97 -4.86 13.04 -11.75
N ALA A 98 -3.75 13.51 -12.30
CA ALA A 98 -2.44 12.90 -12.17
C ALA A 98 -1.98 12.84 -10.71
N ALA A 99 -2.13 13.93 -9.96
CA ALA A 99 -1.76 14.03 -8.55
C ALA A 99 -2.76 13.33 -7.60
N PHE A 100 -3.90 12.86 -8.11
CA PHE A 100 -4.85 12.09 -7.31
C PHE A 100 -4.23 10.75 -6.92
N ARG A 101 -4.30 10.37 -5.64
CA ARG A 101 -3.68 9.11 -5.20
C ARG A 101 -4.30 7.86 -5.83
N HIS A 102 -5.56 7.92 -6.29
CA HIS A 102 -6.22 6.86 -7.07
C HIS A 102 -6.21 7.13 -8.58
N SER A 103 -5.30 7.99 -9.06
CA SER A 103 -5.18 8.33 -10.48
C SER A 103 -5.09 7.08 -11.35
N ARG A 104 -5.72 7.12 -12.54
CA ARG A 104 -5.42 6.21 -13.66
C ARG A 104 -4.76 6.92 -14.84
N LEU A 105 -4.45 8.22 -14.69
CA LEU A 105 -3.73 8.96 -15.72
C LEU A 105 -2.27 8.54 -15.70
N ASN A 106 -1.79 7.97 -16.80
CA ASN A 106 -0.45 7.41 -16.90
C ASN A 106 0.50 8.27 -17.74
N ARG A 107 0.20 9.56 -17.92
CA ARG A 107 1.04 10.47 -18.70
C ARG A 107 0.93 11.91 -18.23
N PRO A 108 1.96 12.74 -18.51
CA PRO A 108 1.94 14.15 -18.15
C PRO A 108 0.83 14.91 -18.88
N ALA A 109 0.32 15.97 -18.25
CA ALA A 109 -0.64 16.87 -18.87
C ALA A 109 -0.10 17.48 -20.17
N ASN A 110 -0.94 17.48 -21.21
CA ASN A 110 -0.65 18.02 -22.53
C ASN A 110 -1.71 19.04 -23.01
N GLY A 111 -2.74 19.30 -22.19
CA GLY A 111 -3.81 20.24 -22.50
C GLY A 111 -4.79 19.78 -23.57
N ARG A 112 -4.81 18.48 -23.91
CA ARG A 112 -5.74 17.88 -24.87
C ARG A 112 -6.56 16.81 -24.17
N PHE A 113 -7.89 16.94 -24.22
CA PHE A 113 -8.77 15.94 -23.64
C PHE A 113 -8.93 14.79 -24.63
N ASP A 114 -8.20 13.72 -24.35
CA ASP A 114 -8.15 12.51 -25.15
C ASP A 114 -8.77 11.31 -24.40
N TYR A 115 -8.75 10.14 -25.04
CA TYR A 115 -9.31 8.91 -24.48
C TYR A 115 -8.75 8.58 -23.08
N MET A 116 -7.44 8.75 -22.83
CA MET A 116 -6.89 8.43 -21.50
C MET A 116 -7.33 9.45 -20.44
N THR A 117 -7.47 10.72 -20.83
CA THR A 117 -8.04 11.74 -19.94
C THR A 117 -9.49 11.42 -19.60
N GLU A 118 -10.27 10.97 -20.59
CA GLU A 118 -11.65 10.50 -20.40
C GLU A 118 -11.71 9.30 -19.44
N GLN A 119 -10.88 8.27 -19.65
CA GLN A 119 -10.85 7.10 -18.78
C GLN A 119 -10.43 7.44 -17.34
N ALA A 120 -9.44 8.32 -17.17
CA ALA A 120 -9.03 8.80 -15.85
C ALA A 120 -10.17 9.57 -15.16
N LEU A 121 -10.92 10.40 -15.90
CA LEU A 121 -12.07 11.12 -15.36
C LEU A 121 -13.23 10.19 -15.03
N ARG A 122 -13.59 9.23 -15.90
CA ARG A 122 -14.60 8.20 -15.61
C ARG A 122 -14.24 7.39 -14.38
N HIS A 123 -12.97 7.05 -14.22
CA HIS A 123 -12.50 6.38 -13.01
C HIS A 123 -12.69 7.25 -11.78
N PHE A 124 -12.29 8.52 -11.82
CA PHE A 124 -12.54 9.46 -10.72
C PHE A 124 -14.04 9.55 -10.40
N GLN A 125 -14.89 9.76 -11.40
CA GLN A 125 -16.34 9.81 -11.26
C GLN A 125 -16.90 8.55 -10.59
N SER A 126 -16.39 7.36 -10.93
CA SER A 126 -16.94 6.11 -10.40
C SER A 126 -16.73 5.91 -8.90
N HIS A 127 -15.79 6.65 -8.27
CA HIS A 127 -15.57 6.63 -6.82
C HIS A 127 -16.74 7.27 -6.05
N PHE A 128 -17.48 8.19 -6.68
CA PHE A 128 -18.47 9.02 -6.01
C PHE A 128 -19.88 8.72 -6.55
N PRO A 129 -20.80 8.13 -5.75
CA PRO A 129 -22.17 7.82 -6.18
C PRO A 129 -22.96 8.98 -6.79
N GLU A 130 -22.67 10.20 -6.36
CA GLU A 130 -23.33 11.44 -6.78
C GLU A 130 -22.85 11.96 -8.14
N LEU A 131 -21.72 11.46 -8.66
CA LEU A 131 -21.21 11.87 -9.97
C LEU A 131 -21.70 10.94 -11.06
N LYS A 132 -22.01 11.53 -12.22
CA LYS A 132 -22.32 10.78 -13.43
C LYS A 132 -21.03 10.30 -14.08
N VAL A 133 -20.92 9.01 -14.36
CA VAL A 133 -19.73 8.41 -15.01
C VAL A 133 -19.82 8.56 -16.52
N ASP A 134 -19.78 9.80 -17.03
CA ASP A 134 -19.90 10.11 -18.45
C ASP A 134 -18.63 10.62 -19.13
N GLY A 135 -17.53 10.80 -18.38
CA GLY A 135 -16.26 11.25 -18.94
C GLY A 135 -16.27 12.71 -19.39
N ILE A 136 -17.22 13.51 -18.90
CA ILE A 136 -17.29 14.96 -19.12
C ILE A 136 -17.15 15.63 -17.75
N ALA A 137 -16.24 16.60 -17.63
CA ALA A 137 -16.11 17.38 -16.40
C ALA A 137 -17.12 18.53 -16.41
N GLY A 138 -18.13 18.40 -15.55
CA GLY A 138 -19.14 19.42 -15.25
C GLY A 138 -18.99 20.04 -13.86
N PRO A 139 -19.93 20.93 -13.46
CA PRO A 139 -19.88 21.63 -12.18
C PRO A 139 -19.68 20.73 -10.96
N GLU A 140 -20.44 19.63 -10.85
CA GLU A 140 -20.36 18.69 -9.74
C GLU A 140 -19.00 17.95 -9.71
N ASP A 141 -18.46 17.61 -10.89
CA ASP A 141 -17.12 17.02 -11.01
C ASP A 141 -16.05 18.02 -10.56
N TYR A 142 -16.17 19.29 -10.94
CA TYR A 142 -15.21 20.32 -10.55
C TYR A 142 -15.19 20.53 -9.04
N ASP A 143 -16.36 20.63 -8.40
CA ASP A 143 -16.46 20.74 -6.94
C ASP A 143 -15.72 19.59 -6.26
N ARG A 144 -15.92 18.36 -6.76
CA ARG A 144 -15.29 17.16 -6.23
C ARG A 144 -13.78 17.12 -6.49
N ILE A 145 -13.35 17.41 -7.71
CA ILE A 145 -11.93 17.42 -8.12
C ILE A 145 -11.17 18.47 -7.32
N ILE A 146 -11.73 19.65 -7.07
CA ILE A 146 -11.09 20.70 -6.28
C ILE A 146 -10.86 20.22 -4.84
N CYS A 147 -11.85 19.57 -4.23
CA CYS A 147 -11.75 19.04 -2.88
C CYS A 147 -10.79 17.85 -2.75
N TRP A 148 -10.80 16.91 -3.69
CA TRP A 148 -10.06 15.64 -3.57
C TRP A 148 -8.70 15.64 -4.26
N CYS A 149 -8.51 16.55 -5.21
CA CYS A 149 -7.28 16.70 -5.98
C CYS A 149 -6.77 18.15 -5.89
N PRO A 150 -6.45 18.65 -4.68
CA PRO A 150 -6.07 20.05 -4.47
C PRO A 150 -4.75 20.45 -5.16
N LEU A 151 -3.84 19.50 -5.42
CA LEU A 151 -2.62 19.70 -6.21
C LEU A 151 -2.87 19.74 -7.72
N GLY A 152 -1.94 20.29 -8.50
CA GLY A 152 -2.05 20.34 -9.97
C GLY A 152 -2.75 21.56 -10.54
N GLY A 153 -3.29 22.45 -9.69
CA GLY A 153 -3.94 23.70 -10.11
C GLY A 153 -2.99 24.77 -10.67
N ARG A 154 -1.73 24.75 -10.26
CA ARG A 154 -0.66 25.66 -10.71
C ARG A 154 0.71 24.99 -10.57
N THR A 155 1.72 25.50 -11.26
CA THR A 155 3.11 25.09 -11.07
C THR A 155 3.66 25.61 -9.74
N LEU A 156 4.26 24.72 -8.94
CA LEU A 156 4.94 25.07 -7.69
C LEU A 156 6.45 25.14 -7.89
N LYS A 157 7.08 26.11 -7.23
CA LYS A 157 8.53 26.35 -7.22
C LYS A 157 8.89 27.26 -6.05
N LYS A 158 10.18 27.42 -5.76
CA LYS A 158 10.66 28.31 -4.69
C LYS A 158 9.97 29.67 -4.68
N GLY A 159 9.53 30.09 -3.50
CA GLY A 159 8.78 31.34 -3.27
C GLY A 159 7.26 31.22 -3.44
N ARG A 160 6.75 30.12 -4.03
CA ARG A 160 5.31 29.82 -3.99
C ARG A 160 4.88 29.50 -2.56
N HIS A 161 3.63 29.81 -2.24
CA HIS A 161 3.05 29.50 -0.95
C HIS A 161 1.53 29.41 -1.05
N GLY A 162 0.92 28.60 -0.19
CA GLY A 162 -0.50 28.29 -0.22
C GLY A 162 -0.82 26.89 0.29
N LEU A 163 -2.11 26.54 0.26
CA LEU A 163 -2.63 25.24 0.67
C LEU A 163 -2.05 24.10 -0.17
N ASP A 164 -1.94 24.28 -1.48
CA ASP A 164 -1.32 23.31 -2.39
C ASP A 164 0.17 23.07 -2.07
N THR A 165 0.88 24.10 -1.61
CA THR A 165 2.28 23.95 -1.18
C THR A 165 2.38 23.16 0.13
N TYR A 166 1.41 23.33 1.04
CA TYR A 166 1.34 22.55 2.28
C TYR A 166 1.09 21.07 1.96
N LEU A 167 0.17 20.80 1.02
CA LEU A 167 -0.14 19.45 0.58
C LEU A 167 1.04 18.80 -0.13
N LEU A 168 1.78 19.54 -0.98
CA LEU A 168 3.04 19.05 -1.57
C LEU A 168 4.03 18.62 -0.48
N GLN A 169 4.25 19.46 0.52
CA GLN A 169 5.15 19.14 1.64
C GLN A 169 4.67 17.92 2.43
N LEU A 170 3.35 17.77 2.63
CA LEU A 170 2.77 16.58 3.28
C LEU A 170 3.06 15.30 2.48
N LEU A 171 2.89 15.33 1.15
CA LEU A 171 3.21 14.17 0.31
C LEU A 171 4.71 13.83 0.35
N LEU A 172 5.57 14.84 0.25
CA LEU A 172 7.02 14.64 0.35
C LEU A 172 7.43 14.15 1.74
N TYR A 173 6.72 14.55 2.78
CA TYR A 173 6.95 14.08 4.15
C TYR A 173 6.59 12.59 4.28
N GLN A 174 5.44 12.19 3.75
CA GLN A 174 5.01 10.78 3.69
C GLN A 174 5.95 9.90 2.87
N LEU A 175 6.62 10.46 1.86
CA LEU A 175 7.62 9.79 1.05
C LEU A 175 9.05 9.92 1.63
N HIS A 176 9.21 10.50 2.82
CA HIS A 176 10.51 10.70 3.50
C HIS A 176 11.51 11.64 2.79
N TYR A 177 11.05 12.46 1.85
CA TYR A 177 11.85 13.52 1.22
C TYR A 177 11.84 14.84 2.00
N TYR A 178 10.82 15.06 2.84
CA TYR A 178 10.67 16.26 3.67
C TYR A 178 10.61 15.88 5.15
N ASP A 179 11.42 16.52 5.99
CA ASP A 179 11.68 16.11 7.37
C ASP A 179 11.27 17.21 8.39
N ARG A 180 10.39 18.12 7.99
CA ARG A 180 9.86 19.21 8.82
C ARG A 180 8.34 19.22 8.80
N THR A 181 7.74 19.88 9.78
CA THR A 181 6.29 20.12 9.80
C THR A 181 5.89 20.92 8.55
N PRO A 182 4.97 20.39 7.71
CA PRO A 182 4.46 21.12 6.55
C PRO A 182 3.81 22.45 6.96
N HIS A 183 4.14 23.52 6.26
CA HIS A 183 3.73 24.90 6.58
C HIS A 183 3.21 25.69 5.38
N GLY A 184 3.32 25.15 4.16
CA GLY A 184 2.76 25.75 2.97
C GLY A 184 3.56 26.89 2.37
N PHE A 185 4.82 27.09 2.77
CA PHE A 185 5.77 27.95 2.06
C PHE A 185 6.83 27.12 1.34
N PHE A 186 7.00 27.35 0.04
CA PHE A 186 7.99 26.66 -0.79
C PHE A 186 9.35 27.31 -0.58
N ASP A 187 9.95 26.97 0.56
CA ASP A 187 11.27 27.42 1.00
C ASP A 187 12.41 26.59 0.37
N HIS A 188 13.65 26.87 0.77
CA HIS A 188 14.83 26.14 0.31
C HIS A 188 14.81 24.65 0.70
N ARG A 189 14.14 24.28 1.79
CA ARG A 189 14.02 22.88 2.23
C ARG A 189 13.04 22.12 1.34
N THR A 190 11.93 22.76 1.01
CA THR A 190 10.94 22.23 0.07
C THR A 190 11.56 22.04 -1.31
N GLU A 191 12.34 23.02 -1.78
CA GLU A 191 13.11 22.91 -3.02
C GLU A 191 14.09 21.74 -2.99
N LYS A 192 14.87 21.58 -1.92
CA LYS A 192 15.77 20.44 -1.75
C LYS A 192 15.02 19.10 -1.79
N ALA A 193 13.88 18.99 -1.11
CA ALA A 193 13.05 17.79 -1.11
C ALA A 193 12.52 17.45 -2.51
N VAL A 194 12.04 18.45 -3.26
CA VAL A 194 11.58 18.28 -4.64
C VAL A 194 12.72 17.87 -5.56
N LEU A 195 13.89 18.51 -5.45
CA LEU A 195 15.07 18.15 -6.25
C LEU A 195 15.49 16.69 -6.00
N GLN A 196 15.51 16.25 -4.73
CA GLN A 196 15.84 14.87 -4.39
C GLN A 196 14.80 13.89 -4.94
N PHE A 197 13.50 14.17 -4.75
CA PHE A 197 12.43 13.34 -5.31
C PHE A 197 12.52 13.25 -6.83
N GLN A 198 12.76 14.36 -7.53
CA GLN A 198 12.92 14.37 -8.99
C GLN A 198 14.13 13.55 -9.44
N ALA A 199 15.26 13.68 -8.76
CA ALA A 199 16.47 12.90 -9.07
C ALA A 199 16.22 11.40 -8.93
N ASP A 200 15.62 10.99 -7.81
CA ASP A 200 15.29 9.60 -7.52
C ASP A 200 14.23 9.04 -8.49
N ALA A 201 13.24 9.85 -8.86
CA ALA A 201 12.24 9.50 -9.84
C ALA A 201 12.77 9.54 -11.30
N GLY A 202 14.04 9.89 -11.53
CA GLY A 202 14.61 9.99 -12.88
C GLY A 202 13.99 11.10 -13.75
N LEU A 203 13.46 12.15 -13.12
CA LEU A 203 12.90 13.33 -13.78
C LEU A 203 13.98 14.40 -14.00
N THR A 204 13.63 15.45 -14.75
CA THR A 204 14.42 16.68 -14.75
C THR A 204 14.46 17.27 -13.34
N THR A 205 15.67 17.39 -12.78
CA THR A 205 15.92 17.91 -11.44
C THR A 205 16.02 19.44 -11.44
N ASP A 206 14.89 20.12 -11.58
CA ASP A 206 14.81 21.59 -11.68
C ASP A 206 14.17 22.28 -10.46
N GLY A 207 13.67 21.50 -9.49
CA GLY A 207 12.99 22.03 -8.30
C GLY A 207 11.61 22.61 -8.60
N VAL A 208 11.09 22.39 -9.82
CA VAL A 208 9.79 22.87 -10.28
C VAL A 208 8.80 21.71 -10.32
N VAL A 209 7.71 21.84 -9.58
CA VAL A 209 6.62 20.86 -9.58
C VAL A 209 5.67 21.17 -10.73
N GLY A 210 5.99 20.60 -11.89
CA GLY A 210 5.18 20.62 -13.12
C GLY A 210 4.44 19.30 -13.37
N CYS A 211 3.95 19.10 -14.59
CA CYS A 211 3.12 17.94 -14.96
C CYS A 211 3.83 16.59 -14.73
N ASN A 212 5.12 16.48 -15.03
CA ASN A 212 5.91 15.26 -14.77
C ASN A 212 6.00 14.96 -13.27
N THR A 213 6.30 15.98 -12.47
CA THR A 213 6.41 15.85 -11.01
C THR A 213 5.07 15.51 -10.36
N TYR A 214 3.96 16.09 -10.83
CA TYR A 214 2.62 15.75 -10.35
C TYR A 214 2.22 14.32 -10.66
N LEU A 215 2.52 13.84 -11.87
CA LEU A 215 2.33 12.44 -12.25
C LEU A 215 3.11 11.52 -11.32
N ALA A 216 4.42 11.78 -11.15
CA ALA A 216 5.28 10.95 -10.32
C ALA A 216 4.82 10.91 -8.86
N LEU A 217 4.47 12.06 -8.27
CA LEU A 217 3.92 12.12 -6.91
C LEU A 217 2.65 11.27 -6.81
N GLY A 218 1.68 11.47 -7.69
CA GLY A 218 0.42 10.74 -7.66
C GLY A 218 0.58 9.23 -7.80
N THR A 219 1.53 8.76 -8.61
CA THR A 219 1.80 7.33 -8.81
C THR A 219 2.63 6.70 -7.69
N SER A 220 3.55 7.46 -7.10
CA SER A 220 4.42 7.01 -6.00
C SER A 220 3.74 7.01 -4.64
N LEU A 221 2.58 7.67 -4.49
CA LEU A 221 1.85 7.59 -3.24
C LEU A 221 1.22 6.21 -3.03
N PRO A 222 1.38 5.62 -1.84
CA PRO A 222 0.77 4.35 -1.48
C PRO A 222 -0.76 4.51 -1.43
N VAL A 223 -1.45 3.55 -2.03
CA VAL A 223 -2.89 3.35 -1.84
C VAL A 223 -3.08 1.86 -1.62
N PRO A 224 -3.75 1.42 -0.53
CA PRO A 224 -4.07 2.22 0.65
C PRO A 224 -2.80 2.78 1.31
N ASN A 225 -2.94 3.76 2.20
CA ASN A 225 -1.78 4.30 2.91
C ASN A 225 -1.07 3.19 3.71
N HIS A 226 0.26 3.14 3.68
CA HIS A 226 1.03 2.19 4.49
C HIS A 226 1.35 2.76 5.89
N CYS A 227 1.21 4.07 6.10
CA CYS A 227 1.51 4.76 7.35
C CYS A 227 0.38 5.75 7.70
N TYR A 228 0.13 5.94 8.99
CA TYR A 228 -0.87 6.86 9.52
C TYR A 228 -0.23 7.96 10.39
N TYR A 229 -0.57 9.20 10.09
CA TYR A 229 -0.23 10.37 10.88
C TYR A 229 -1.48 11.05 11.43
N TYR A 230 -1.52 11.21 12.75
CA TYR A 230 -2.49 12.08 13.40
C TYR A 230 -2.07 13.54 13.23
N ARG A 231 -3.02 14.41 12.87
CA ARG A 231 -2.82 15.86 12.80
C ARG A 231 -3.28 16.52 14.08
N ALA A 232 -2.35 17.06 14.84
CA ALA A 232 -2.69 17.73 16.09
C ALA A 232 -3.54 18.99 15.89
N THR A 233 -4.46 19.22 16.82
CA THR A 233 -5.30 20.41 16.93
C THR A 233 -4.83 21.29 18.10
N TYR A 234 -5.39 22.49 18.25
CA TYR A 234 -5.12 23.35 19.42
C TYR A 234 -5.56 22.75 20.76
N GLN A 235 -6.42 21.74 20.72
CA GLN A 235 -6.94 21.09 21.91
C GLN A 235 -6.10 19.87 22.30
N ASP A 236 -5.12 19.49 21.49
CA ASP A 236 -4.37 18.26 21.70
C ASP A 236 -3.18 18.44 22.61
N ASN A 237 -2.92 17.38 23.35
CA ASN A 237 -1.67 17.07 24.01
C ASN A 237 -1.52 15.54 23.97
N VAL A 238 -0.36 15.03 24.36
CA VAL A 238 -0.09 13.57 24.34
C VAL A 238 -1.17 12.78 25.09
N THR A 239 -1.69 13.31 26.21
CA THR A 239 -2.73 12.62 27.00
C THR A 239 -4.03 12.45 26.23
N ARG A 240 -4.51 13.51 25.57
CA ARG A 240 -5.76 13.45 24.81
C ARG A 240 -5.65 12.57 23.58
N ILE A 241 -4.51 12.64 22.89
CA ILE A 241 -4.24 11.77 21.73
C ILE A 241 -4.17 10.30 22.20
N ALA A 242 -3.45 10.02 23.28
CA ALA A 242 -3.39 8.69 23.88
C ALA A 242 -4.78 8.16 24.25
N GLN A 243 -5.64 8.99 24.83
CA GLN A 243 -7.04 8.63 25.13
C GLN A 243 -7.86 8.38 23.86
N LEU A 244 -7.74 9.23 22.84
CA LEU A 244 -8.44 9.09 21.56
C LEU A 244 -8.12 7.75 20.89
N PHE A 245 -6.88 7.27 20.95
CA PHE A 245 -6.47 6.02 20.32
C PHE A 245 -6.39 4.81 21.27
N ASN A 246 -6.67 4.99 22.57
CA ASN A 246 -6.43 3.99 23.62
C ASN A 246 -4.98 3.45 23.60
N LYS A 247 -4.01 4.37 23.68
CA LYS A 247 -2.57 4.09 23.68
C LYS A 247 -1.91 4.55 24.97
N LYS A 248 -0.74 4.01 25.27
CA LYS A 248 0.14 4.56 26.32
C LYS A 248 0.76 5.86 25.83
N LYS A 249 0.89 6.84 26.72
CA LYS A 249 1.48 8.15 26.38
C LYS A 249 2.96 8.00 26.04
N GLU A 250 3.63 7.12 26.76
CA GLU A 250 5.05 6.81 26.65
C GLU A 250 5.39 6.31 25.25
N ASP A 251 4.53 5.49 24.65
CA ASP A 251 4.73 4.97 23.29
C ASP A 251 4.61 6.08 22.24
N ILE A 252 3.65 7.00 22.40
CA ILE A 252 3.50 8.17 21.51
C ILE A 252 4.69 9.13 21.66
N ILE A 253 5.14 9.38 22.88
CA ILE A 253 6.32 10.23 23.15
C ILE A 253 7.55 9.62 22.50
N LYS A 254 7.80 8.33 22.72
CA LYS A 254 8.98 7.62 22.23
C LYS A 254 9.04 7.58 20.71
N ILE A 255 7.92 7.23 20.05
CA ILE A 255 7.90 7.07 18.59
C ILE A 255 8.01 8.40 17.84
N ASN A 256 7.56 9.50 18.45
CA ASN A 256 7.65 10.85 17.87
C ASN A 256 8.85 11.65 18.37
N HIS A 257 9.70 11.05 19.20
CA HIS A 257 10.87 11.71 19.82
C HIS A 257 10.51 13.03 20.51
N LEU A 258 9.37 13.08 21.22
CA LEU A 258 8.93 14.29 21.92
C LEU A 258 9.85 14.60 23.10
N ILE A 259 10.24 15.86 23.23
CA ILE A 259 11.23 16.31 24.21
C ILE A 259 10.52 16.81 25.48
N GLY A 260 10.97 16.32 26.64
CA GLY A 260 10.43 16.70 27.95
C GLY A 260 10.91 18.08 28.44
N PRO A 261 10.37 18.59 29.56
CA PRO A 261 9.45 17.91 30.47
C PRO A 261 7.96 18.02 30.08
N GLU A 262 7.61 18.95 29.19
CA GLU A 262 6.20 19.23 28.83
C GLU A 262 5.68 18.36 27.68
N TYR A 263 6.57 17.73 26.91
CA TYR A 263 6.23 16.91 25.73
C TYR A 263 5.23 17.64 24.80
N GLY A 264 5.53 18.92 24.53
CA GLY A 264 4.65 19.82 23.80
C GLY A 264 4.27 19.27 22.42
N VAL A 265 2.99 19.44 22.07
CA VAL A 265 2.45 19.11 20.75
C VAL A 265 1.98 20.41 20.10
N GLU A 266 2.53 20.72 18.94
CA GLU A 266 2.17 21.94 18.22
C GLU A 266 0.90 21.71 17.38
N PRO A 267 0.00 22.70 17.28
CA PRO A 267 -1.12 22.63 16.36
C PRO A 267 -0.64 22.37 14.92
N GLY A 268 -1.26 21.42 14.22
CA GLY A 268 -0.87 21.00 12.88
C GLY A 268 0.34 20.06 12.82
N GLN A 269 1.01 19.77 13.94
CA GLN A 269 2.08 18.78 14.00
C GLN A 269 1.55 17.40 13.59
N LEU A 270 2.36 16.68 12.82
CA LEU A 270 2.09 15.30 12.41
C LEU A 270 2.70 14.36 13.43
N LEU A 271 1.89 13.48 13.99
CA LEU A 271 2.31 12.51 14.99
C LEU A 271 2.02 11.10 14.50
N LEU A 272 3.03 10.24 14.54
CA LEU A 272 2.87 8.81 14.41
C LEU A 272 2.11 8.28 15.61
N ILE A 273 1.12 7.43 15.36
CA ILE A 273 0.42 6.69 16.41
C ILE A 273 0.92 5.25 16.38
N PRO A 274 1.38 4.69 17.51
CA PRO A 274 1.99 3.37 17.52
C PRO A 274 0.97 2.27 17.14
N PRO A 275 1.37 1.26 16.36
CA PRO A 275 0.53 0.10 16.10
C PRO A 275 0.22 -0.67 17.40
N PRO A 276 -0.79 -1.55 17.41
CA PRO A 276 -1.70 -1.82 16.30
C PRO A 276 -2.67 -0.67 16.05
N LEU A 277 -2.99 -0.41 14.77
CA LEU A 277 -4.05 0.51 14.39
C LEU A 277 -4.99 -0.18 13.41
N THR A 278 -6.26 -0.26 13.77
CA THR A 278 -7.28 -0.80 12.87
C THR A 278 -7.89 0.31 12.02
N PHE A 279 -8.04 0.01 10.74
CA PHE A 279 -8.65 0.85 9.73
C PHE A 279 -9.84 0.13 9.11
N HIS A 280 -10.82 0.91 8.70
CA HIS A 280 -11.84 0.49 7.75
C HIS A 280 -11.37 0.86 6.33
N LEU A 281 -11.30 -0.14 5.46
CA LEU A 281 -11.15 0.07 4.02
C LEU A 281 -12.50 0.49 3.45
N THR A 282 -12.56 1.75 3.03
CA THR A 282 -13.80 2.35 2.53
C THR A 282 -14.31 1.64 1.27
N LYS A 283 -15.63 1.50 1.20
CA LYS A 283 -16.41 1.15 0.02
C LYS A 283 -17.08 2.38 -0.58
N LYS A 284 -17.59 2.20 -1.79
CA LYS A 284 -18.36 3.24 -2.48
C LYS A 284 -19.59 3.61 -1.66
N GLY A 285 -19.72 4.90 -1.37
CA GLY A 285 -20.83 5.45 -0.58
C GLY A 285 -20.54 5.63 0.91
N ASP A 286 -19.38 5.17 1.40
CA ASP A 286 -19.02 5.38 2.80
C ASP A 286 -18.78 6.86 3.11
N THR A 287 -19.12 7.21 4.35
CA THR A 287 -18.87 8.50 4.98
C THR A 287 -18.23 8.26 6.34
N LEU A 288 -17.59 9.27 6.91
CA LEU A 288 -17.06 9.15 8.28
C LEU A 288 -18.19 8.86 9.28
N GLU A 289 -19.37 9.43 9.07
CA GLU A 289 -20.55 9.24 9.90
C GLU A 289 -21.11 7.81 9.81
N SER A 290 -21.23 7.24 8.60
CA SER A 290 -21.72 5.87 8.42
C SER A 290 -20.76 4.84 9.02
N ILE A 291 -19.45 5.06 8.88
CA ILE A 291 -18.42 4.21 9.49
C ILE A 291 -18.47 4.34 11.02
N ALA A 292 -18.57 5.56 11.57
CA ALA A 292 -18.70 5.77 13.00
C ALA A 292 -19.89 4.99 13.58
N HIS A 293 -21.05 5.07 12.92
CA HIS A 293 -22.23 4.30 13.29
C HIS A 293 -22.01 2.78 13.20
N GLN A 294 -21.41 2.29 12.10
CA GLN A 294 -21.15 0.86 11.88
C GLN A 294 -20.32 0.22 13.00
N TYR A 295 -19.31 0.93 13.51
CA TYR A 295 -18.40 0.42 14.54
C TYR A 295 -18.76 0.91 15.96
N ALA A 296 -19.91 1.57 16.14
CA ALA A 296 -20.32 2.17 17.40
C ALA A 296 -19.26 3.11 18.02
N ILE A 297 -18.55 3.85 17.17
CA ILE A 297 -17.57 4.86 17.59
C ILE A 297 -18.25 6.23 17.56
N PRO A 298 -18.09 7.10 18.57
CA PRO A 298 -18.60 8.46 18.52
C PRO A 298 -18.12 9.18 17.25
N ALA A 299 -19.06 9.79 16.49
CA ALA A 299 -18.74 10.45 15.23
C ALA A 299 -17.68 11.54 15.39
N ALA A 300 -17.69 12.28 16.51
CA ALA A 300 -16.68 13.28 16.82
C ALA A 300 -15.25 12.70 16.87
N ASP A 301 -15.10 11.51 17.47
CA ASP A 301 -13.79 10.85 17.62
C ASP A 301 -13.29 10.31 16.27
N ILE A 302 -14.19 9.71 15.46
CA ILE A 302 -13.86 9.32 14.07
C ILE A 302 -13.44 10.55 13.26
N ILE A 303 -14.20 11.63 13.30
CA ILE A 303 -13.91 12.85 12.52
C ILE A 303 -12.58 13.47 12.97
N GLN A 304 -12.32 13.53 14.27
CA GLN A 304 -11.06 14.04 14.81
C GLN A 304 -9.87 13.20 14.33
N ALA A 305 -9.95 11.87 14.45
CA ALA A 305 -8.89 10.96 14.02
C ALA A 305 -8.68 10.95 12.49
N ASN A 306 -9.68 11.35 11.71
CA ASN A 306 -9.68 11.28 10.25
C ASN A 306 -9.83 12.66 9.58
N SER A 307 -9.35 13.72 10.23
CA SER A 307 -9.57 15.12 9.81
C SER A 307 -8.97 15.53 8.45
N TRP A 308 -8.24 14.63 7.80
CA TRP A 308 -7.65 14.82 6.47
C TRP A 308 -8.63 14.59 5.33
N PHE A 309 -9.69 13.82 5.56
CA PHE A 309 -10.66 13.53 4.51
C PHE A 309 -11.55 14.75 4.25
N PRO A 310 -11.80 15.10 2.98
CA PRO A 310 -12.87 16.01 2.65
C PRO A 310 -14.21 15.50 3.20
N SER A 311 -15.07 16.40 3.66
CA SER A 311 -16.40 16.03 4.15
C SER A 311 -17.25 15.37 3.05
N GLY A 312 -18.10 14.41 3.43
CA GLY A 312 -19.01 13.70 2.53
C GLY A 312 -18.50 12.32 2.14
N THR A 313 -18.86 11.88 0.93
CA THR A 313 -18.53 10.55 0.40
C THR A 313 -17.02 10.36 0.26
N LEU A 314 -16.51 9.27 0.83
CA LEU A 314 -15.11 8.86 0.76
C LEU A 314 -14.82 8.09 -0.53
N ALA A 315 -13.59 8.19 -1.03
CA ALA A 315 -13.14 7.41 -2.17
C ALA A 315 -12.83 5.96 -1.72
N PRO A 316 -13.32 4.93 -2.43
CA PRO A 316 -13.04 3.53 -2.12
C PRO A 316 -11.56 3.19 -1.91
N ASN A 317 -11.30 2.18 -1.07
CA ASN A 317 -9.97 1.69 -0.67
C ASN A 317 -9.12 2.67 0.15
N ASP A 318 -9.67 3.81 0.54
CA ASP A 318 -9.04 4.67 1.54
C ASP A 318 -9.12 4.02 2.93
N MET A 319 -8.08 4.25 3.75
CA MET A 319 -8.04 3.80 5.14
C MET A 319 -8.58 4.88 6.08
N VAL A 320 -9.72 4.61 6.71
CA VAL A 320 -10.25 5.40 7.83
C VAL A 320 -9.83 4.73 9.13
N VAL A 321 -9.03 5.39 9.95
CA VAL A 321 -8.62 4.83 11.25
C VAL A 321 -9.84 4.73 12.17
N LEU A 322 -9.96 3.61 12.88
CA LEU A 322 -11.01 3.34 13.84
C LEU A 322 -10.45 3.55 15.26
N PRO A 323 -10.57 4.76 15.84
CA PRO A 323 -9.97 5.04 17.13
C PRO A 323 -10.53 4.13 18.23
N ARG A 324 -9.63 3.55 19.04
CA ARG A 324 -9.92 2.59 20.13
C ARG A 324 -10.52 1.26 19.70
N HIS A 325 -10.79 1.06 18.41
CA HIS A 325 -11.24 -0.23 17.91
C HIS A 325 -10.08 -1.22 17.93
N ARG A 326 -10.35 -2.42 18.42
CA ARG A 326 -9.39 -3.52 18.50
C ARG A 326 -10.06 -4.79 18.02
N GLN A 327 -9.32 -5.58 17.27
CA GLN A 327 -9.71 -6.92 16.91
C GLN A 327 -8.92 -7.92 17.76
N ASP A 328 -9.54 -9.05 18.04
CA ASP A 328 -8.89 -10.16 18.74
C ASP A 328 -8.16 -11.03 17.73
N TYR A 329 -6.88 -11.24 17.98
CA TYR A 329 -6.01 -12.08 17.18
C TYR A 329 -5.53 -13.26 18.02
N ARG A 330 -5.34 -14.42 17.37
CA ARG A 330 -4.79 -15.61 18.01
C ARG A 330 -3.38 -15.90 17.48
N GLY A 331 -2.53 -16.43 18.34
CA GLY A 331 -1.17 -16.82 18.00
C GLY A 331 -0.22 -15.64 17.85
N SER A 332 0.88 -15.90 17.15
CA SER A 332 2.00 -14.99 16.99
C SER A 332 2.44 -14.90 15.53
N ILE A 333 3.24 -13.88 15.21
CA ILE A 333 3.91 -13.77 13.91
C ILE A 333 5.41 -13.82 14.15
N VAL A 334 6.08 -14.76 13.50
CA VAL A 334 7.55 -14.81 13.47
C VAL A 334 8.04 -14.19 12.17
N TYR A 335 9.03 -13.31 12.26
CA TYR A 335 9.56 -12.62 11.08
C TYR A 335 11.03 -12.25 11.25
N LEU A 336 11.69 -11.98 10.12
CA LEU A 336 13.02 -11.38 10.13
C LEU A 336 12.90 -9.86 10.16
N LYS A 337 13.51 -9.25 11.18
CA LYS A 337 13.70 -7.82 11.26
C LYS A 337 15.08 -7.47 10.72
N LYS A 338 15.11 -6.80 9.56
CA LYS A 338 16.36 -6.37 8.92
C LYS A 338 16.93 -5.16 9.64
N MET A 339 18.19 -5.26 10.01
CA MET A 339 19.04 -4.16 10.45
C MET A 339 20.12 -3.91 9.37
N ASN A 340 20.99 -2.91 9.56
CA ASN A 340 21.98 -2.51 8.55
C ASN A 340 22.79 -3.68 7.95
N HIS A 341 23.49 -4.45 8.79
CA HIS A 341 24.36 -5.56 8.35
C HIS A 341 23.99 -6.91 8.98
N GLN A 342 22.90 -6.96 9.75
CA GLN A 342 22.43 -8.14 10.47
C GLN A 342 20.91 -8.18 10.43
N SER A 343 20.33 -9.33 10.76
CA SER A 343 18.90 -9.46 11.02
C SER A 343 18.67 -10.09 12.38
N LYS A 344 17.47 -9.90 12.91
CA LYS A 344 16.98 -10.59 14.10
C LYS A 344 15.77 -11.43 13.73
N LEU A 345 15.61 -12.57 14.37
CA LEU A 345 14.35 -13.32 14.31
C LEU A 345 13.50 -12.89 15.50
N GLU A 346 12.35 -12.29 15.21
CA GLU A 346 11.45 -11.70 16.19
C GLU A 346 10.12 -12.47 16.17
N GLN A 347 9.49 -12.61 17.33
CA GLN A 347 8.13 -13.13 17.46
C GLN A 347 7.24 -12.03 18.05
N LEU A 348 6.21 -11.62 17.31
CA LEU A 348 5.18 -10.70 17.78
C LEU A 348 3.97 -11.49 18.27
N ASN A 349 3.68 -11.42 19.57
CA ASN A 349 2.44 -11.92 20.14
C ASN A 349 1.30 -10.97 19.75
N LEU A 350 0.26 -11.46 19.06
CA LEU A 350 -0.81 -10.60 18.57
C LEU A 350 -1.90 -10.30 19.60
N ALA A 351 -1.96 -11.04 20.71
CA ALA A 351 -2.88 -10.76 21.81
C ALA A 351 -2.38 -9.61 22.70
N GLU A 352 -1.07 -9.50 22.89
CA GLU A 352 -0.44 -8.46 23.71
C GLU A 352 0.20 -7.35 22.89
N PHE A 353 0.48 -7.60 21.61
CA PHE A 353 1.31 -6.74 20.75
C PHE A 353 2.70 -6.46 21.35
N SER A 354 3.24 -7.47 22.05
CA SER A 354 4.60 -7.53 22.56
C SER A 354 5.47 -8.35 21.60
N SER A 355 6.74 -7.97 21.48
CA SER A 355 7.71 -8.71 20.66
C SER A 355 8.80 -9.31 21.53
N ASP A 356 9.11 -10.57 21.28
CA ASP A 356 10.22 -11.30 21.87
C ASP A 356 11.26 -11.63 20.80
N THR A 357 12.53 -11.40 21.10
CA THR A 357 13.60 -11.78 20.18
C THR A 357 13.91 -13.28 20.32
N LEU A 358 13.63 -14.06 19.28
CA LEU A 358 13.99 -15.48 19.22
C LEU A 358 15.48 -15.68 18.92
N ILE A 359 16.03 -14.86 18.01
CA ILE A 359 17.46 -14.89 17.64
C ILE A 359 17.98 -13.47 17.58
N GLU A 360 18.77 -13.09 18.58
CA GLU A 360 19.27 -11.72 18.78
C GLU A 360 20.43 -11.35 17.85
N SER A 361 21.26 -12.31 17.47
CA SER A 361 22.46 -12.06 16.67
C SER A 361 22.88 -13.30 15.87
N GLY A 362 23.84 -13.11 14.96
CA GLY A 362 24.41 -14.19 14.19
C GLY A 362 23.70 -14.47 12.86
N ILE A 363 22.65 -13.72 12.53
CA ILE A 363 22.02 -13.72 11.20
C ILE A 363 22.58 -12.56 10.38
N LYS A 364 23.27 -12.87 9.28
CA LYS A 364 23.87 -11.86 8.38
C LYS A 364 22.86 -11.40 7.34
N SER A 365 22.77 -10.09 7.13
CA SER A 365 21.87 -9.48 6.14
C SER A 365 22.56 -9.31 4.78
N PRO A 366 21.88 -9.54 3.64
CA PRO A 366 20.49 -9.98 3.53
C PRO A 366 20.34 -11.48 3.82
N ALA A 367 19.20 -11.82 4.44
CA ALA A 367 18.79 -13.19 4.71
C ALA A 367 17.29 -13.38 4.44
N GLN A 368 16.90 -14.62 4.17
CA GLN A 368 15.50 -15.05 4.04
C GLN A 368 15.17 -16.08 5.12
N PHE A 369 13.93 -16.10 5.57
CA PHE A 369 13.44 -17.02 6.61
C PHE A 369 12.33 -17.92 6.11
N PHE A 370 12.40 -19.19 6.50
CA PHE A 370 11.44 -20.22 6.17
C PHE A 370 11.15 -21.08 7.40
N MET A 371 9.93 -21.01 7.92
CA MET A 371 9.45 -21.85 9.01
C MET A 371 9.18 -23.28 8.52
N SER A 372 9.54 -24.30 9.31
CA SER A 372 9.11 -25.67 9.03
C SER A 372 7.60 -25.83 9.22
N PRO A 373 6.91 -26.72 8.48
CA PRO A 373 5.48 -26.95 8.62
C PRO A 373 5.02 -27.26 10.06
N ASP A 374 5.82 -27.99 10.84
CA ASP A 374 5.56 -28.29 12.26
C ASP A 374 5.93 -27.15 13.22
N GLN A 375 6.40 -26.01 12.70
CA GLN A 375 6.86 -24.83 13.44
C GLN A 375 7.94 -25.14 14.50
N SER A 376 8.65 -26.27 14.35
CA SER A 376 9.70 -26.71 15.27
C SER A 376 11.08 -26.18 14.87
N LYS A 377 11.26 -25.76 13.60
CA LYS A 377 12.55 -25.32 13.06
C LYS A 377 12.40 -24.06 12.20
N ALA A 378 13.43 -23.23 12.23
CA ALA A 378 13.60 -22.11 11.31
C ALA A 378 14.81 -22.36 10.41
N ALA A 379 14.60 -22.32 9.09
CA ALA A 379 15.66 -22.25 8.11
C ALA A 379 15.93 -20.78 7.74
N ILE A 380 17.16 -20.34 7.87
CA ILE A 380 17.61 -18.99 7.57
C ILE A 380 18.69 -19.07 6.49
N LEU A 381 18.40 -18.50 5.34
CA LEU A 381 19.30 -18.46 4.20
C LEU A 381 20.01 -17.12 4.15
N GLU A 382 21.30 -17.11 4.45
CA GLU A 382 22.17 -15.93 4.35
C GLU A 382 22.77 -15.87 2.94
N HIS A 383 22.69 -14.71 2.28
CA HIS A 383 23.27 -14.56 0.94
C HIS A 383 24.75 -14.13 0.97
N LYS A 384 25.22 -13.55 2.09
CA LYS A 384 26.59 -13.02 2.24
C LYS A 384 27.14 -13.29 3.65
N PRO A 385 27.91 -14.38 3.86
CA PRO A 385 28.26 -15.44 2.90
C PRO A 385 27.06 -16.32 2.56
N ALA A 386 27.16 -17.10 1.49
CA ALA A 386 26.13 -18.08 1.11
C ALA A 386 26.11 -19.23 2.13
N GLU A 387 25.19 -19.17 3.09
CA GLU A 387 25.09 -20.11 4.20
C GLU A 387 23.62 -20.37 4.54
N LEU A 388 23.26 -21.63 4.76
CA LEU A 388 21.99 -22.00 5.35
C LEU A 388 22.20 -22.34 6.83
N LYS A 389 21.41 -21.74 7.70
CA LYS A 389 21.33 -22.08 9.12
C LYS A 389 19.97 -22.66 9.44
N VAL A 390 19.95 -23.82 10.07
CA VAL A 390 18.73 -24.47 10.56
C VAL A 390 18.75 -24.45 12.08
N TYR A 391 17.82 -23.71 12.66
CA TYR A 391 17.61 -23.58 14.09
C TYR A 391 16.49 -24.51 14.51
N ASP A 392 16.75 -25.44 15.41
CA ASP A 392 15.74 -26.30 16.02
C ASP A 392 15.34 -25.71 17.38
N PHE A 393 14.10 -25.23 17.49
CA PHE A 393 13.59 -24.60 18.71
C PHE A 393 13.33 -25.61 19.84
N VAL A 394 13.19 -26.90 19.52
CA VAL A 394 12.92 -27.96 20.50
C VAL A 394 14.23 -28.43 21.13
N SER A 395 15.24 -28.73 20.32
CA SER A 395 16.53 -29.20 20.82
C SER A 395 17.50 -28.07 21.17
N ASN A 396 17.18 -26.82 20.78
CA ASN A 396 18.07 -25.65 20.87
C ASN A 396 19.42 -25.88 20.15
N ILE A 397 19.40 -26.60 19.03
CA ILE A 397 20.58 -26.89 18.21
C ILE A 397 20.50 -26.08 16.92
N THR A 398 21.61 -25.43 16.57
CA THR A 398 21.78 -24.78 15.27
C THR A 398 22.73 -25.60 14.40
N ARG A 399 22.34 -25.85 13.16
CA ARG A 399 23.20 -26.48 12.15
C ARG A 399 23.45 -25.50 11.02
N SER A 400 24.72 -25.37 10.62
CA SER A 400 25.17 -24.50 9.52
C SER A 400 25.62 -25.34 8.33
N TYR A 401 25.22 -24.91 7.14
CA TYR A 401 25.59 -25.54 5.87
C TYR A 401 26.12 -24.46 4.92
N ARG A 402 27.39 -24.57 4.51
CA ARG A 402 27.98 -23.67 3.53
C ARG A 402 27.46 -24.05 2.14
N LEU A 403 26.95 -23.07 1.41
CA LEU A 403 26.47 -23.25 0.05
C LEU A 403 27.56 -22.85 -0.96
N SER A 404 27.53 -23.47 -2.13
CA SER A 404 28.45 -23.14 -3.25
C SER A 404 28.16 -21.77 -3.85
N ALA A 405 26.89 -21.35 -3.83
CA ALA A 405 26.42 -20.05 -4.27
C ALA A 405 25.22 -19.60 -3.41
N PRO A 406 24.89 -18.29 -3.38
CA PRO A 406 23.69 -17.82 -2.70
C PRO A 406 22.45 -18.46 -3.33
N ALA A 407 21.68 -19.20 -2.53
CA ALA A 407 20.45 -19.81 -3.02
C ALA A 407 19.32 -18.79 -3.11
N LYS A 408 18.29 -19.09 -3.91
CA LYS A 408 17.10 -18.24 -4.09
C LYS A 408 15.82 -18.88 -3.56
N HIS A 409 15.75 -20.21 -3.62
CA HIS A 409 14.55 -20.98 -3.30
C HIS A 409 14.87 -22.05 -2.27
N LEU A 410 13.98 -22.18 -1.30
CA LEU A 410 14.02 -23.18 -0.27
C LEU A 410 12.61 -23.70 0.00
N SER A 411 12.46 -25.01 0.09
CA SER A 411 11.17 -25.64 0.42
C SER A 411 11.35 -26.77 1.43
N TRP A 412 10.56 -26.72 2.51
CA TRP A 412 10.45 -27.78 3.50
C TRP A 412 9.55 -28.90 3.00
N SER A 413 9.91 -30.15 3.27
CA SER A 413 8.97 -31.26 3.12
C SER A 413 7.83 -31.12 4.14
N PRO A 414 6.60 -31.57 3.82
CA PRO A 414 5.46 -31.50 4.74
C PRO A 414 5.73 -32.13 6.12
N ASP A 415 6.52 -33.20 6.18
CA ASP A 415 6.93 -33.85 7.43
C ASP A 415 8.03 -33.12 8.23
N SER A 416 8.51 -31.97 7.74
CA SER A 416 9.55 -31.13 8.39
C SER A 416 10.91 -31.83 8.58
N ARG A 417 11.20 -32.88 7.80
CA ARG A 417 12.44 -33.68 7.89
C ARG A 417 13.43 -33.44 6.76
N ARG A 418 12.98 -32.83 5.65
CA ARG A 418 13.80 -32.58 4.47
C ARG A 418 13.66 -31.12 4.03
N LEU A 419 14.74 -30.62 3.46
CA LEU A 419 14.83 -29.30 2.85
C LEU A 419 15.38 -29.47 1.45
N ILE A 420 14.74 -28.84 0.45
CA ILE A 420 15.34 -28.69 -0.87
C ILE A 420 15.78 -27.24 -1.07
N ILE A 421 16.96 -27.06 -1.68
CA ILE A 421 17.56 -25.74 -1.97
C ILE A 421 17.93 -25.69 -3.45
N ASP A 422 17.40 -24.68 -4.17
CA ASP A 422 17.59 -24.44 -5.61
C ASP A 422 17.55 -25.71 -6.47
N GLY A 423 16.66 -26.63 -6.13
CA GLY A 423 16.44 -27.86 -6.90
C GLY A 423 17.55 -28.92 -6.85
N ASN A 424 18.67 -28.65 -6.18
CA ASN A 424 19.88 -29.48 -6.28
C ASN A 424 20.33 -30.11 -4.97
N LEU A 425 20.02 -29.50 -3.82
CA LEU A 425 20.48 -30.00 -2.52
C LEU A 425 19.29 -30.40 -1.65
N VAL A 426 19.15 -31.71 -1.38
CA VAL A 426 18.23 -32.22 -0.36
C VAL A 426 19.01 -32.42 0.93
N ILE A 427 18.78 -31.56 1.92
CA ILE A 427 19.29 -31.78 3.28
C ILE A 427 18.29 -32.66 4.01
N SER A 428 18.70 -33.88 4.33
CA SER A 428 17.97 -34.77 5.22
C SER A 428 18.72 -34.93 6.53
N ALA A 429 18.01 -35.22 7.62
CA ALA A 429 18.64 -35.59 8.90
C ALA A 429 19.61 -36.79 8.78
N ALA A 430 19.53 -37.57 7.70
CA ALA A 430 20.33 -38.76 7.43
C ALA A 430 21.53 -38.53 6.49
N GLY A 431 21.77 -37.30 6.00
CA GLY A 431 22.95 -36.98 5.18
C GLY A 431 22.98 -37.59 3.77
N ALA A 432 21.85 -38.13 3.28
CA ALA A 432 21.78 -38.71 1.93
C ALA A 432 21.80 -37.63 0.84
N GLN A 433 22.63 -37.83 -0.20
CA GLN A 433 22.65 -36.99 -1.40
C GLN A 433 21.48 -37.36 -2.33
N PRO A 434 20.81 -36.38 -2.96
CA PRO A 434 19.73 -36.65 -3.91
C PRO A 434 20.25 -37.40 -5.15
N GLN A 435 19.42 -38.31 -5.69
CA GLN A 435 19.69 -39.05 -6.92
C GLN A 435 19.13 -38.36 -8.17
N PHE A 436 18.84 -37.06 -8.08
CA PHE A 436 18.26 -36.25 -9.16
C PHE A 436 18.81 -34.82 -9.09
N SER A 437 18.71 -34.09 -10.19
CA SER A 437 19.07 -32.67 -10.31
C SER A 437 17.93 -31.96 -11.01
N LEU A 438 17.43 -30.88 -10.42
CA LEU A 438 16.43 -30.02 -11.05
C LEU A 438 17.18 -28.81 -11.60
N GLU A 439 17.62 -28.86 -12.86
CA GLU A 439 18.43 -27.82 -13.54
C GLU A 439 17.81 -26.42 -13.41
N GLU A 440 18.13 -25.72 -12.31
CA GLU A 440 17.60 -24.39 -11.94
C GLU A 440 16.08 -24.31 -11.75
N ALA A 441 15.38 -25.44 -11.64
CA ALA A 441 13.92 -25.47 -11.48
C ALA A 441 13.48 -25.40 -10.00
N GLU A 442 12.48 -24.57 -9.72
CA GLU A 442 11.82 -24.52 -8.42
C GLU A 442 11.06 -25.84 -8.17
N GLY A 443 11.46 -26.59 -7.14
CA GLY A 443 10.80 -27.83 -6.73
C GLY A 443 9.92 -27.64 -5.50
N GLN A 444 8.67 -28.13 -5.52
CA GLN A 444 7.77 -28.11 -4.36
C GLN A 444 7.27 -29.51 -4.01
N TRP A 445 7.22 -29.82 -2.71
CA TRP A 445 6.91 -31.15 -2.21
C TRP A 445 5.43 -31.51 -2.32
N LEU A 446 5.15 -32.79 -2.56
CA LEU A 446 3.84 -33.40 -2.37
C LEU A 446 3.65 -33.91 -0.94
N ALA A 447 2.40 -34.26 -0.59
CA ALA A 447 2.01 -34.71 0.75
C ALA A 447 2.82 -35.90 1.28
N ASP A 448 3.31 -36.78 0.40
CA ASP A 448 4.10 -37.95 0.77
C ASP A 448 5.49 -37.60 1.34
N SER A 449 5.91 -36.33 1.27
CA SER A 449 7.24 -35.83 1.67
C SER A 449 8.40 -36.54 0.94
N GLN A 450 8.10 -37.19 -0.19
CA GLN A 450 9.03 -37.99 -0.98
C GLN A 450 9.04 -37.56 -2.45
N THR A 451 7.96 -36.99 -2.94
CA THR A 451 7.82 -36.58 -4.33
C THR A 451 7.84 -35.06 -4.43
N LEU A 452 8.52 -34.55 -5.45
CA LEU A 452 8.59 -33.12 -5.78
C LEU A 452 7.94 -32.88 -7.14
N ILE A 453 7.20 -31.78 -7.30
CA ILE A 453 6.84 -31.23 -8.61
C ILE A 453 7.84 -30.15 -8.99
N TYR A 454 8.19 -30.08 -10.28
CA TYR A 454 9.06 -29.05 -10.84
C TYR A 454 8.71 -28.76 -12.31
N ILE A 455 9.19 -27.63 -12.82
CA ILE A 455 9.08 -27.27 -14.25
C ILE A 455 10.27 -27.85 -15.01
N GLN A 456 10.02 -28.59 -16.09
CA GLN A 456 11.04 -28.99 -17.05
C GLN A 456 10.87 -28.21 -18.36
N GLY A 457 11.90 -27.45 -18.75
CA GLY A 457 11.84 -26.59 -19.92
C GLY A 457 10.82 -25.47 -19.72
N LYS A 458 10.00 -25.19 -20.73
CA LYS A 458 9.01 -24.09 -20.71
C LYS A 458 7.56 -24.55 -20.51
N TYR A 459 7.23 -25.80 -20.82
CA TYR A 459 5.84 -26.21 -21.05
C TYR A 459 5.40 -27.42 -20.22
N SER A 460 6.32 -28.05 -19.47
CA SER A 460 6.07 -29.33 -18.81
C SER A 460 6.23 -29.19 -17.30
N LEU A 461 5.23 -29.64 -16.56
CA LEU A 461 5.31 -29.93 -15.14
C LEU A 461 5.57 -31.43 -14.96
N ARG A 462 6.56 -31.76 -14.16
CA ARG A 462 6.98 -33.13 -13.88
C ARG A 462 7.06 -33.37 -12.40
N LYS A 463 7.08 -34.65 -12.02
CA LYS A 463 7.30 -35.07 -10.65
C LYS A 463 8.43 -36.07 -10.55
N VAL A 464 9.27 -35.91 -9.53
CA VAL A 464 10.40 -36.80 -9.27
C VAL A 464 10.37 -37.30 -7.82
N HIS A 465 10.62 -38.59 -7.65
CA HIS A 465 10.76 -39.18 -6.33
C HIS A 465 12.18 -38.97 -5.79
N SER A 466 12.28 -38.33 -4.62
CA SER A 466 13.54 -37.76 -4.11
C SER A 466 14.61 -38.81 -3.79
N ALA A 467 14.21 -40.03 -3.44
CA ALA A 467 15.13 -41.09 -3.05
C ALA A 467 15.51 -42.03 -4.20
N THR A 468 14.67 -42.16 -5.24
CA THR A 468 14.91 -43.11 -6.35
C THR A 468 15.23 -42.41 -7.66
N GLY A 469 15.05 -41.09 -7.75
CA GLY A 469 15.17 -40.33 -8.99
C GLY A 469 14.11 -40.69 -10.05
N ARG A 470 13.08 -41.46 -9.68
CA ARG A 470 12.03 -41.86 -10.64
C ARG A 470 11.23 -40.61 -11.02
N ASP A 471 11.34 -40.26 -12.29
CA ASP A 471 10.75 -39.06 -12.87
C ASP A 471 9.56 -39.40 -13.77
N GLN A 472 8.50 -38.59 -13.71
CA GLN A 472 7.27 -38.75 -14.48
C GLN A 472 6.67 -37.40 -14.88
N GLU A 473 6.11 -37.31 -16.08
CA GLU A 473 5.31 -36.15 -16.49
C GLU A 473 4.00 -36.07 -15.68
N VAL A 474 3.64 -34.84 -15.26
CA VAL A 474 2.36 -34.51 -14.64
C VAL A 474 1.43 -33.88 -15.67
N LEU A 475 1.92 -32.85 -16.36
CA LEU A 475 1.18 -32.09 -17.36
C LEU A 475 2.15 -31.50 -18.38
N SER A 476 1.72 -31.41 -19.63
CA SER A 476 2.44 -30.69 -20.69
C SER A 476 1.47 -29.81 -21.48
N LEU A 477 1.81 -28.54 -21.67
CA LEU A 477 1.01 -27.54 -22.39
C LEU A 477 1.83 -26.90 -23.51
N PRO A 478 2.00 -27.58 -24.66
CA PRO A 478 2.78 -27.03 -25.76
C PRO A 478 2.22 -25.68 -26.25
N GLY A 479 3.08 -24.66 -26.29
CA GLY A 479 2.70 -23.30 -26.72
C GLY A 479 2.32 -22.34 -25.58
N GLU A 480 2.32 -22.81 -24.33
CA GLU A 480 2.00 -22.04 -23.12
C GLU A 480 3.20 -22.05 -22.16
N ASP A 481 4.00 -20.99 -22.14
CA ASP A 481 5.16 -20.92 -21.23
C ASP A 481 4.66 -20.93 -19.77
N ILE A 482 4.89 -22.03 -19.04
CA ILE A 482 4.63 -22.14 -17.60
C ILE A 482 5.71 -21.33 -16.87
N ILE A 483 5.31 -20.25 -16.22
CA ILE A 483 6.25 -19.30 -15.59
C ILE A 483 6.37 -19.48 -14.08
N ALA A 484 5.37 -20.07 -13.42
CA ALA A 484 5.37 -20.37 -11.98
C ALA A 484 4.28 -21.38 -11.62
N PHE A 485 4.44 -22.08 -10.50
CA PHE A 485 3.43 -22.98 -9.93
C PHE A 485 3.49 -22.99 -8.40
N TYR A 486 2.37 -23.36 -7.77
CA TYR A 486 2.20 -23.38 -6.31
C TYR A 486 1.37 -24.60 -5.91
N VAL A 487 2.01 -25.53 -5.21
CA VAL A 487 1.42 -26.79 -4.77
C VAL A 487 0.70 -26.60 -3.43
N ASN A 488 -0.54 -27.04 -3.37
CA ASN A 488 -1.25 -27.32 -2.13
C ASN A 488 -1.12 -28.81 -1.81
N ALA A 489 -0.05 -29.15 -1.10
CA ALA A 489 0.33 -30.54 -0.85
C ALA A 489 -0.79 -31.31 -0.14
N ALA A 490 -1.37 -30.73 0.91
CA ALA A 490 -2.38 -31.37 1.76
C ALA A 490 -3.65 -31.78 1.00
N HIS A 491 -3.98 -31.07 -0.09
CA HIS A 491 -5.19 -31.30 -0.88
C HIS A 491 -4.93 -31.91 -2.25
N HIS A 492 -3.68 -32.25 -2.58
CA HIS A 492 -3.27 -32.78 -3.89
C HIS A 492 -3.68 -31.87 -5.06
N GLN A 493 -3.44 -30.57 -4.89
CA GLN A 493 -3.81 -29.55 -5.86
C GLN A 493 -2.61 -28.69 -6.20
N LEU A 494 -2.62 -28.08 -7.36
CA LEU A 494 -1.68 -27.01 -7.68
C LEU A 494 -2.36 -25.94 -8.53
N VAL A 495 -1.88 -24.72 -8.39
CA VAL A 495 -2.15 -23.65 -9.36
C VAL A 495 -0.86 -23.31 -10.09
N PHE A 496 -0.98 -22.94 -11.35
CA PHE A 496 0.15 -22.51 -12.15
C PHE A 496 -0.25 -21.40 -13.10
N PHE A 497 0.74 -20.60 -13.48
CA PHE A 497 0.57 -19.48 -14.38
C PHE A 497 1.24 -19.81 -15.71
N THR A 498 0.54 -19.57 -16.80
CA THR A 498 1.13 -19.58 -18.14
C THR A 498 1.19 -18.15 -18.70
N GLN A 499 2.13 -17.91 -19.59
CA GLN A 499 2.17 -16.70 -20.39
C GLN A 499 2.21 -17.08 -21.87
N PRO A 500 1.05 -17.18 -22.53
CA PRO A 500 1.04 -17.55 -23.94
C PRO A 500 1.71 -16.47 -24.80
N PRO A 501 2.47 -16.83 -25.85
CA PRO A 501 3.29 -15.88 -26.62
C PRO A 501 2.54 -14.68 -27.21
N GLN A 502 1.25 -14.85 -27.49
CA GLN A 502 0.40 -13.81 -28.08
C GLN A 502 -0.17 -12.85 -27.03
N TYR A 503 -0.10 -13.21 -25.75
CA TYR A 503 -0.68 -12.46 -24.65
C TYR A 503 0.43 -11.81 -23.80
N ARG A 504 0.22 -10.55 -23.43
CA ARG A 504 1.06 -9.90 -22.40
C ARG A 504 0.68 -10.33 -20.98
N ASN A 505 -0.47 -10.97 -20.86
CA ASN A 505 -1.13 -11.29 -19.61
C ASN A 505 -0.90 -12.77 -19.27
N THR A 506 -0.82 -13.07 -17.98
CA THR A 506 -0.75 -14.45 -17.51
C THR A 506 -2.14 -15.08 -17.47
N LEU A 507 -2.23 -16.37 -17.73
CA LEU A 507 -3.43 -17.18 -17.50
C LEU A 507 -3.20 -18.06 -16.27
N THR A 508 -4.23 -18.21 -15.44
CA THR A 508 -4.14 -18.95 -14.18
C THR A 508 -4.99 -20.20 -14.23
N TYR A 509 -4.31 -21.33 -14.06
CA TYR A 509 -4.92 -22.64 -14.10
C TYR A 509 -4.87 -23.30 -12.73
N PHE A 510 -5.96 -23.99 -12.40
CA PHE A 510 -6.04 -24.96 -11.33
C PHE A 510 -5.89 -26.36 -11.91
N TYR A 511 -5.14 -27.23 -11.21
CA TYR A 511 -4.95 -28.62 -11.58
C TYR A 511 -5.08 -29.55 -10.37
N ASN A 512 -5.89 -30.60 -10.53
CA ASN A 512 -6.07 -31.65 -9.53
C ASN A 512 -5.09 -32.81 -9.81
N LEU A 513 -4.18 -33.09 -8.88
CA LEU A 513 -3.13 -34.11 -9.06
C LEU A 513 -3.64 -35.55 -9.02
N ILE A 514 -4.87 -35.77 -8.54
CA ILE A 514 -5.49 -37.09 -8.45
C ILE A 514 -6.33 -37.36 -9.69
N THR A 515 -7.22 -36.43 -10.05
CA THR A 515 -8.19 -36.61 -11.15
C THR A 515 -7.63 -36.21 -12.51
N GLY A 516 -6.59 -35.37 -12.54
CA GLY A 516 -6.07 -34.75 -13.76
C GLY A 516 -6.96 -33.63 -14.31
N GLU A 517 -7.97 -33.18 -13.55
CA GLU A 517 -8.83 -32.07 -13.93
C GLU A 517 -8.02 -30.77 -14.03
N LEU A 518 -8.15 -30.09 -15.17
CA LEU A 518 -7.51 -28.81 -15.49
C LEU A 518 -8.58 -27.75 -15.76
N LYS A 519 -8.47 -26.59 -15.10
CA LYS A 519 -9.44 -25.48 -15.24
C LYS A 519 -8.74 -24.13 -15.21
N GLU A 520 -8.91 -23.32 -16.26
CA GLU A 520 -8.61 -21.89 -16.22
C GLU A 520 -9.67 -21.16 -15.39
N PHE A 521 -9.27 -20.26 -14.49
CA PHE A 521 -10.23 -19.54 -13.63
C PHE A 521 -9.87 -18.09 -13.30
N SER A 522 -8.66 -17.65 -13.62
CA SER A 522 -8.18 -16.29 -13.35
C SER A 522 -7.10 -15.90 -14.37
N HIS A 523 -6.69 -14.64 -14.37
CA HIS A 523 -5.67 -14.09 -15.26
C HIS A 523 -4.92 -12.93 -14.60
N ASN A 524 -3.76 -12.55 -15.16
CA ASN A 524 -2.85 -11.52 -14.65
C ASN A 524 -2.29 -11.79 -13.24
N ASP A 525 -2.39 -13.01 -12.75
CA ASP A 525 -1.79 -13.43 -11.50
C ASP A 525 -0.30 -13.74 -11.67
N TYR A 526 0.48 -13.48 -10.63
CA TYR A 526 1.92 -13.73 -10.66
C TYR A 526 2.48 -14.22 -9.31
N ALA A 527 1.64 -14.32 -8.27
CA ALA A 527 1.98 -15.02 -7.05
C ALA A 527 0.74 -15.68 -6.44
N ALA A 528 0.92 -16.82 -5.79
CA ALA A 528 -0.13 -17.51 -5.06
C ALA A 528 0.35 -17.96 -3.67
N VAL A 529 -0.58 -18.01 -2.73
CA VAL A 529 -0.36 -18.57 -1.39
C VAL A 529 -1.56 -19.42 -1.02
N TRP A 530 -1.30 -20.65 -0.58
CA TRP A 530 -2.31 -21.55 -0.03
C TRP A 530 -2.34 -21.45 1.49
N SER A 531 -3.53 -21.55 2.06
CA SER A 531 -3.70 -22.00 3.44
C SER A 531 -3.78 -23.53 3.51
N ASP A 532 -3.55 -24.06 4.70
CA ASP A 532 -3.72 -25.46 5.08
C ASP A 532 -5.15 -26.00 4.87
N ASN A 533 -6.20 -25.19 5.07
CA ASN A 533 -7.58 -25.57 4.73
C ASN A 533 -7.92 -25.42 3.23
N GLY A 534 -6.96 -25.00 2.41
CA GLY A 534 -7.09 -24.92 0.95
C GLY A 534 -7.67 -23.62 0.41
N MET A 535 -7.86 -22.56 1.21
CA MET A 535 -8.11 -21.23 0.65
C MET A 535 -6.89 -20.76 -0.15
N LEU A 536 -7.16 -19.94 -1.17
CA LEU A 536 -6.14 -19.47 -2.10
C LEU A 536 -6.12 -17.94 -2.13
N LEU A 537 -4.95 -17.37 -1.84
CA LEU A 537 -4.65 -15.97 -2.12
C LEU A 537 -3.92 -15.87 -3.45
N LEU A 538 -4.52 -15.19 -4.42
CA LEU A 538 -3.88 -14.85 -5.69
C LEU A 538 -3.54 -13.37 -5.72
N LEU A 539 -2.35 -13.05 -6.21
CA LEU A 539 -1.91 -11.69 -6.39
C LEU A 539 -1.85 -11.34 -7.88
N ALA A 540 -2.78 -10.47 -8.31
CA ALA A 540 -2.97 -10.04 -9.68
C ALA A 540 -2.40 -8.65 -9.95
N ARG A 541 -2.15 -8.35 -11.24
CA ARG A 541 -1.84 -7.00 -11.74
C ARG A 541 -2.93 -6.48 -12.64
N ASP A 542 -3.39 -5.27 -12.36
CA ASP A 542 -4.34 -4.53 -13.18
C ASP A 542 -3.60 -3.42 -13.93
N TYR A 543 -3.28 -3.67 -15.21
CA TYR A 543 -2.41 -2.83 -16.04
C TYR A 543 -3.12 -1.60 -16.62
N TYR A 544 -2.40 -0.48 -16.70
CA TYR A 544 -2.88 0.82 -17.14
C TYR A 544 -1.98 1.49 -18.18
N GLY A 545 -2.58 1.64 -19.37
CA GLY A 545 -2.17 2.54 -20.45
C GLY A 545 -0.84 2.21 -21.14
N GLU A 546 -0.60 2.93 -22.25
CA GLU A 546 0.40 2.53 -23.24
C GLU A 546 1.75 3.25 -23.10
N PHE A 547 1.76 4.50 -22.61
CA PHE A 547 2.96 5.36 -22.56
C PHE A 547 3.84 5.11 -21.34
N TYR A 548 3.22 4.96 -20.17
CA TYR A 548 3.87 4.45 -18.97
C TYR A 548 3.02 3.31 -18.44
N PRO A 549 3.28 2.06 -18.88
CA PRO A 549 2.51 0.93 -18.40
C PRO A 549 2.79 0.76 -16.91
N TRP A 550 1.74 0.79 -16.14
CA TRP A 550 1.81 0.53 -14.71
C TRP A 550 0.66 -0.31 -14.28
N PHE A 551 0.67 -0.75 -13.03
CA PHE A 551 -0.42 -1.56 -12.53
C PHE A 551 -0.72 -1.22 -11.09
N CYS A 552 -1.99 -1.35 -10.73
CA CYS A 552 -2.32 -1.66 -9.35
C CYS A 552 -2.23 -3.18 -9.17
N GLN A 553 -1.97 -3.60 -7.95
CA GLN A 553 -2.06 -4.97 -7.55
C GLN A 553 -3.40 -5.24 -6.88
N GLU A 554 -3.89 -6.46 -7.03
CA GLU A 554 -5.11 -6.92 -6.38
C GLU A 554 -4.85 -8.28 -5.73
N LEU A 555 -4.89 -8.31 -4.40
CA LEU A 555 -4.81 -9.53 -3.63
C LEU A 555 -6.21 -10.11 -3.47
N CYS A 556 -6.49 -11.19 -4.18
CA CYS A 556 -7.79 -11.85 -4.25
C CYS A 556 -7.80 -13.10 -3.38
N LEU A 557 -8.80 -13.22 -2.50
CA LEU A 557 -9.06 -14.44 -1.74
C LEU A 557 -10.10 -15.29 -2.48
N TYR A 558 -9.81 -16.57 -2.64
CA TYR A 558 -10.68 -17.57 -3.24
C TYR A 558 -11.03 -18.65 -2.24
N GLU A 559 -12.26 -19.18 -2.35
CA GLU A 559 -12.68 -20.39 -1.64
C GLU A 559 -11.80 -21.60 -1.99
N PRO A 560 -11.78 -22.63 -1.13
CA PRO A 560 -11.15 -23.90 -1.44
C PRO A 560 -11.61 -24.47 -2.78
N ALA A 561 -10.65 -25.12 -3.45
CA ALA A 561 -10.58 -25.45 -4.86
C ALA A 561 -11.82 -26.00 -5.60
N ALA A 562 -12.85 -26.48 -4.92
CA ALA A 562 -14.04 -27.02 -5.60
C ALA A 562 -14.85 -25.92 -6.33
N SER A 563 -14.96 -24.72 -5.76
CA SER A 563 -15.72 -23.61 -6.37
C SER A 563 -14.83 -22.62 -7.13
N LEU A 564 -13.62 -22.37 -6.62
CA LEU A 564 -12.73 -21.28 -7.08
C LEU A 564 -13.48 -19.94 -7.18
N GLN A 565 -14.42 -19.70 -6.27
CA GLN A 565 -15.16 -18.45 -6.20
C GLN A 565 -14.32 -17.39 -5.49
N LYS A 566 -14.14 -16.22 -6.12
CA LYS A 566 -13.52 -15.05 -5.50
C LYS A 566 -14.44 -14.53 -4.39
N LEU A 567 -13.93 -14.52 -3.16
CA LEU A 567 -14.65 -14.04 -1.97
C LEU A 567 -14.50 -12.55 -1.76
N GLU A 568 -13.26 -12.06 -1.82
CA GLU A 568 -12.93 -10.66 -1.59
C GLU A 568 -11.59 -10.30 -2.23
N SER A 569 -11.29 -9.00 -2.23
CA SER A 569 -9.96 -8.53 -2.59
C SER A 569 -9.52 -7.28 -1.84
N VAL A 570 -8.21 -7.12 -1.76
CA VAL A 570 -7.55 -5.88 -1.34
C VAL A 570 -6.77 -5.35 -2.51
N ARG A 571 -7.12 -4.14 -2.94
CA ARG A 571 -6.43 -3.46 -4.02
C ARG A 571 -5.40 -2.51 -3.44
N ALA A 572 -4.17 -2.57 -3.96
CA ALA A 572 -3.09 -1.68 -3.56
C ALA A 572 -2.15 -1.33 -4.71
N LYS A 573 -1.36 -0.27 -4.60
CA LYS A 573 -0.29 0.04 -5.55
C LYS A 573 0.99 -0.77 -5.32
N SER A 574 1.22 -1.16 -4.08
CA SER A 574 2.32 -2.05 -3.69
C SER A 574 1.85 -2.94 -2.55
N ILE A 575 1.77 -4.24 -2.80
CA ILE A 575 1.41 -5.28 -1.86
C ILE A 575 2.34 -6.48 -2.03
N LYS A 576 2.73 -7.07 -0.91
CA LYS A 576 3.47 -8.33 -0.87
C LYS A 576 2.71 -9.34 -0.02
N THR A 577 2.63 -10.57 -0.51
CA THR A 577 2.08 -11.74 0.17
C THR A 577 3.21 -12.64 0.68
N PHE A 578 2.87 -13.54 1.60
CA PHE A 578 3.85 -14.41 2.26
C PHE A 578 3.31 -15.83 2.42
N PRO A 579 4.11 -16.87 2.17
CA PRO A 579 3.79 -18.23 2.61
C PRO A 579 3.54 -18.27 4.12
N GLY A 580 2.50 -18.98 4.57
CA GLY A 580 2.11 -18.97 5.98
C GLY A 580 1.48 -17.66 6.45
N GLY A 581 1.02 -16.82 5.51
CA GLY A 581 0.37 -15.55 5.79
C GLY A 581 -1.09 -15.67 6.20
N VAL A 582 -1.73 -16.84 6.12
CA VAL A 582 -3.12 -17.04 6.57
C VAL A 582 -3.12 -17.55 8.00
N SER A 583 -4.02 -17.03 8.84
CA SER A 583 -4.10 -17.47 10.24
C SER A 583 -4.59 -18.93 10.34
N PRO A 584 -4.14 -19.69 11.36
CA PRO A 584 -4.56 -21.08 11.59
C PRO A 584 -6.07 -21.25 11.84
N ASP A 585 -6.75 -20.22 12.34
CA ASP A 585 -8.22 -20.22 12.48
C ASP A 585 -8.97 -19.76 11.21
N HIS A 586 -8.21 -19.43 10.16
CA HIS A 586 -8.70 -19.00 8.85
C HIS A 586 -9.62 -17.78 8.89
N GLN A 587 -9.47 -16.93 9.91
CA GLN A 587 -10.21 -15.67 10.04
C GLN A 587 -9.44 -14.48 9.48
N PHE A 588 -8.13 -14.61 9.27
CA PHE A 588 -7.26 -13.50 8.89
C PHE A 588 -6.21 -13.91 7.86
N TYR A 589 -5.71 -12.92 7.12
CA TYR A 589 -4.49 -13.06 6.34
C TYR A 589 -3.59 -11.82 6.43
N LEU A 590 -2.30 -12.06 6.23
CA LEU A 590 -1.23 -11.09 6.27
C LEU A 590 -0.89 -10.59 4.87
N PHE A 591 -0.57 -9.30 4.79
CA PHE A 591 0.12 -8.73 3.66
C PHE A 591 0.94 -7.52 4.10
N CYS A 592 1.89 -7.14 3.27
CA CYS A 592 2.70 -5.95 3.50
C CYS A 592 2.33 -4.88 2.48
N LEU A 593 2.14 -3.64 2.92
CA LEU A 593 1.99 -2.48 2.05
C LEU A 593 3.29 -1.66 2.09
N SER A 594 3.73 -1.18 0.93
CA SER A 594 4.92 -0.33 0.84
C SER A 594 4.71 0.85 -0.09
N VAL A 595 5.69 1.75 -0.13
CA VAL A 595 5.73 2.80 -1.15
C VAL A 595 6.03 2.16 -2.52
N PRO A 596 5.18 2.35 -3.54
CA PRO A 596 5.39 1.77 -4.85
C PRO A 596 6.60 2.42 -5.57
N SER A 597 7.56 1.59 -5.96
CA SER A 597 8.74 1.97 -6.77
C SER A 597 8.72 1.37 -8.18
N THR A 598 7.62 0.72 -8.57
CA THR A 598 7.48 0.00 -9.85
C THR A 598 7.43 0.91 -11.07
N PHE A 599 7.25 2.21 -10.87
CA PHE A 599 6.82 3.15 -11.89
C PHE A 599 7.86 4.23 -12.16
N PHE A 600 8.35 4.80 -11.06
CA PHE A 600 9.51 5.67 -10.99
C PHE A 600 10.46 4.99 -10.02
N SER A 601 11.76 5.00 -10.33
CA SER A 601 12.82 4.30 -9.59
C SER A 601 13.16 4.94 -8.24
N ILE A 602 12.15 5.37 -7.50
CA ILE A 602 12.32 5.91 -6.16
C ILE A 602 12.83 4.81 -5.21
N PRO A 603 13.65 5.16 -4.20
CA PRO A 603 14.17 4.20 -3.23
C PRO A 603 13.05 3.39 -2.59
N GLU A 604 13.27 2.07 -2.53
CA GLU A 604 12.38 1.18 -1.80
C GLU A 604 12.38 1.56 -0.32
N GLN A 605 11.18 1.75 0.23
CA GLN A 605 10.98 2.04 1.65
C GLN A 605 10.53 0.77 2.35
N ALA A 606 10.79 0.70 3.66
CA ALA A 606 10.32 -0.42 4.47
C ALA A 606 8.80 -0.54 4.36
N GLY A 607 8.31 -1.69 3.93
CA GLY A 607 6.90 -1.98 3.93
C GLY A 607 6.42 -2.38 5.31
N ASP A 608 5.18 -2.03 5.64
CA ASP A 608 4.57 -2.36 6.92
C ASP A 608 3.60 -3.52 6.78
N LEU A 609 3.57 -4.36 7.82
CA LEU A 609 2.75 -5.54 7.89
C LEU A 609 1.33 -5.18 8.36
N PHE A 610 0.37 -5.75 7.65
CA PHE A 610 -1.06 -5.60 7.90
C PHE A 610 -1.72 -6.96 8.07
N VAL A 611 -2.73 -7.00 8.94
CA VAL A 611 -3.63 -8.13 9.13
C VAL A 611 -5.00 -7.74 8.61
N LYS A 612 -5.56 -8.52 7.68
CA LYS A 612 -6.91 -8.33 7.17
C LYS A 612 -7.82 -9.43 7.66
N ARG A 613 -8.95 -9.05 8.25
CA ARG A 613 -10.00 -9.99 8.65
C ARG A 613 -10.84 -10.38 7.45
N ILE A 614 -11.00 -11.67 7.25
CA ILE A 614 -11.75 -12.24 6.13
C ILE A 614 -13.23 -11.87 6.27
N GLY A 615 -13.86 -11.50 5.15
CA GLY A 615 -15.28 -11.12 5.09
C GLY A 615 -15.64 -9.74 5.68
N SER A 616 -14.67 -8.97 6.17
CA SER A 616 -14.89 -7.63 6.72
C SER A 616 -14.21 -6.53 5.88
N GLN A 617 -14.34 -5.25 6.27
CA GLN A 617 -13.50 -4.15 5.73
C GLN A 617 -12.34 -3.76 6.63
N THR A 618 -12.14 -4.49 7.73
CA THR A 618 -11.18 -4.10 8.76
C THR A 618 -9.80 -4.65 8.45
N VAL A 619 -8.84 -3.74 8.32
CA VAL A 619 -7.42 -4.05 8.18
C VAL A 619 -6.67 -3.42 9.35
N THR A 620 -5.71 -4.12 9.94
CA THR A 620 -4.93 -3.59 11.07
C THR A 620 -3.46 -3.53 10.70
N GLN A 621 -2.89 -2.35 10.79
CA GLN A 621 -1.44 -2.17 10.74
C GLN A 621 -0.84 -2.71 12.04
N ILE A 622 0.11 -3.63 11.94
CA ILE A 622 0.74 -4.26 13.09
C ILE A 622 2.21 -3.85 13.27
N THR A 623 2.85 -3.33 12.22
CA THR A 623 4.21 -2.78 12.29
C THR A 623 4.23 -1.37 11.70
N LEU A 624 5.25 -0.60 12.07
CA LEU A 624 5.41 0.77 11.58
C LEU A 624 6.88 1.06 11.28
N ASN A 625 7.18 1.40 10.02
CA ASN A 625 8.51 1.66 9.49
C ASN A 625 9.53 0.56 9.84
N GLN A 626 9.09 -0.70 9.86
CA GLN A 626 9.97 -1.83 10.14
C GLN A 626 10.34 -2.53 8.84
N ALA A 627 11.63 -2.68 8.56
CA ALA A 627 12.12 -3.47 7.44
C ALA A 627 11.94 -4.96 7.74
N ILE A 628 10.73 -5.47 7.55
CA ILE A 628 10.34 -6.85 7.86
C ILE A 628 10.42 -7.70 6.59
N SER A 629 10.93 -8.92 6.74
CA SER A 629 10.84 -9.93 5.70
C SER A 629 10.27 -11.24 6.25
N ASP A 630 9.54 -11.91 5.36
CA ASP A 630 9.08 -13.29 5.51
C ASP A 630 8.26 -13.57 6.79
N PRO A 631 7.25 -12.74 7.15
CA PRO A 631 6.39 -13.02 8.29
C PRO A 631 5.58 -14.31 8.09
N VAL A 632 5.55 -15.14 9.13
CA VAL A 632 4.80 -16.39 9.19
C VAL A 632 3.92 -16.39 10.42
N TRP A 633 2.64 -16.68 10.26
CA TRP A 633 1.71 -16.87 11.38
C TRP A 633 1.97 -18.22 12.05
N ILE A 634 2.05 -18.23 13.38
CA ILE A 634 2.22 -19.43 14.19
C ILE A 634 1.14 -19.51 15.28
N ASP A 635 0.80 -20.72 15.70
CA ASP A 635 -0.30 -20.96 16.65
C ASP A 635 0.07 -20.70 18.12
N ARG A 636 1.36 -20.49 18.40
CA ARG A 636 1.91 -20.37 19.76
C ARG A 636 1.72 -19.00 20.39
#